data_AF-A0A068RIV9-F1
#
_entry.id   AF-A0A068RIV9-F1
#
_cell.length_a   1.000
_cell.length_b   1.000
_cell.length_c   1.000
_cell.angle_alpha   90.00
_cell.angle_beta   90.00
_cell.angle_gamma   90.00
#
_symmetry.space_group_name_H-M   'P 1'
#
loop_
_entity.id
_entity.type
_entity.pdbx_description
1 polymer ?
#
loop_
_entity_poly.entity_id
_entity_poly.type
_entity_poly.pdbx_seq_one_letter_code
_entity_poly.pdbx_strand_id
1 'polypeptide(L)'
;MKFALYTTLGLVAAAVTQAANNFYGLNYGVNEGSCPNVDKLKQDFGAIQKYTNRVRTFALHVCNQADMAVEATQALGMNLYLGMWIDRQDTFDLEIQALKQLVNNRDLSNVDAVIVGSEVLYRGDADINTYANWIKQVKDVVGPKGIKVTFADVYYKIFPQIFNEVDFVMMNAFPYWEGVDINNAADTLMDHYHQVKQTVGNKDVKISETGWPSGGDNFEASVPSIENENKYMQDVLCKAKQNGIDVLYFSAKDEPYRSGVEGTFGLSVGASGTTTTAAATTTSTSQSTTQAIETTQTTQEPIQSAQTTQKVTPSTTTQAIHASSQATQQQQQPLEAIATRTVYFSTRGRIQQTSDAASESEMSQKWFTFANLCLAATLLRVILLLYGEWQDANLTVKYTDIDYVVFTDAARHVTQGDSPYARATYRYTPLLAILLTPNIFLFYSFGKCLFALADLLVGYLIHQILILRGMSSKRALWLDALWLLNPMVANISTRGNAESLLGCMVLGTLYLFMTRRFYPACAIFGLAVHFKIYPVIYAVPLLFLLDNRYGDPIEFPRMIWSYQQYRLYILQRYFYHDGESTNDTDYQPTMPVAPSPIPKEQSTWSERLTSCSRAALRQCILFLTPSRIMFGAVSALVFFGLTGCMYQLYGDEFLQHTYFYHVTRKDHRHNFSLWFYEMYLAFDAPVAGKVIGLLAFLPQMALVAITGIAFAKDIFFACFIQTFLFVTFNKVCTSQYFMWYICLLPLILPSTGLRFKWKGLMLVIAWAASQGVWLHFGYKLEFLGQNTFSSLWAASILFFIANCWIAVELILHHRFEYLYSTSGRIRWVWGMGDPGSNRQVIR
;
A
#
# COMPACT_ATOMS: atom_id res chain seq x y z
N MET A 1 -8.19 -13.87 14.85
CA MET A 1 -7.44 -12.68 15.33
C MET A 1 -6.07 -13.05 15.87
N LYS A 2 -5.82 -13.32 17.18
CA LYS A 2 -4.43 -13.58 17.67
C LYS A 2 -3.62 -14.57 16.82
N PHE A 3 -4.20 -15.73 16.46
CA PHE A 3 -3.60 -16.67 15.51
C PHE A 3 -3.24 -15.98 14.18
N ALA A 4 -4.22 -15.46 13.44
CA ALA A 4 -3.99 -14.73 12.19
C ALA A 4 -2.96 -13.59 12.29
N LEU A 5 -2.93 -12.83 13.39
CA LEU A 5 -1.92 -11.79 13.64
C LEU A 5 -0.51 -12.38 13.71
N TYR A 6 -0.29 -13.40 14.54
CA TYR A 6 1.02 -14.05 14.67
C TYR A 6 1.41 -14.84 13.41
N THR A 7 0.45 -15.47 12.72
CA THR A 7 0.67 -16.14 11.43
C THR A 7 1.07 -15.14 10.36
N THR A 8 0.37 -14.01 10.22
CA THR A 8 0.71 -12.97 9.24
C THR A 8 2.07 -12.36 9.53
N LEU A 9 2.35 -11.95 10.78
CA LEU A 9 3.67 -11.39 11.15
C LEU A 9 4.81 -12.41 10.99
N GLY A 10 4.58 -13.68 11.35
CA GLY A 10 5.56 -14.76 11.19
C GLY A 10 5.85 -15.12 9.72
N LEU A 11 4.84 -15.07 8.86
CA LEU A 11 5.01 -15.28 7.41
C LEU A 11 5.77 -14.11 6.75
N VAL A 12 5.53 -12.87 7.18
CA VAL A 12 6.32 -11.71 6.75
C VAL A 12 7.77 -11.84 7.22
N ALA A 13 8.01 -12.19 8.49
CA ALA A 13 9.36 -12.41 9.00
C ALA A 13 10.12 -13.54 8.26
N ALA A 14 9.41 -14.58 7.80
CA ALA A 14 9.97 -15.66 6.99
C ALA A 14 10.25 -15.26 5.52
N ALA A 15 9.61 -14.22 5.00
CA ALA A 15 9.91 -13.65 3.69
C ALA A 15 11.17 -12.77 3.74
N VAL A 16 11.31 -11.94 4.78
CA VAL A 16 12.51 -11.11 5.06
C VAL A 16 13.80 -11.95 5.08
N THR A 17 13.74 -13.20 5.55
CA THR A 17 14.89 -14.13 5.56
C THR A 17 15.28 -14.72 4.19
N GLN A 18 14.67 -14.28 3.08
CA GLN A 18 14.98 -14.75 1.72
C GLN A 18 15.53 -13.65 0.78
N ALA A 19 16.12 -12.60 1.35
CA ALA A 19 16.94 -11.62 0.62
C ALA A 19 18.44 -11.95 0.78
N ALA A 20 19.00 -12.77 -0.12
CA ALA A 20 20.42 -13.11 -0.16
C ALA A 20 20.92 -13.29 -1.60
N ASN A 21 22.07 -12.68 -1.91
CA ASN A 21 22.72 -12.62 -3.23
C ASN A 21 21.86 -12.03 -4.37
N ASN A 22 21.96 -10.72 -4.56
CA ASN A 22 21.33 -10.01 -5.68
C ASN A 22 22.14 -10.10 -6.99
N PHE A 23 23.48 -10.23 -6.90
CA PHE A 23 24.37 -10.36 -8.05
C PHE A 23 24.99 -11.76 -8.11
N TYR A 24 25.20 -12.28 -9.33
CA TYR A 24 25.99 -13.50 -9.53
C TYR A 24 27.45 -13.32 -9.09
N GLY A 25 28.03 -12.16 -9.38
CA GLY A 25 29.32 -11.68 -8.88
C GLY A 25 29.57 -10.23 -9.27
N LEU A 26 30.64 -9.63 -8.73
CA LEU A 26 31.01 -8.23 -9.04
C LEU A 26 32.47 -8.11 -9.51
N ASN A 27 32.68 -7.25 -10.50
CA ASN A 27 34.01 -6.84 -10.94
C ASN A 27 34.65 -5.92 -9.90
N TYR A 28 35.89 -6.21 -9.51
CA TYR A 28 36.65 -5.44 -8.53
C TYR A 28 37.96 -4.97 -9.16
N GLY A 29 38.07 -3.66 -9.40
CA GLY A 29 39.27 -3.03 -9.93
C GLY A 29 40.30 -2.68 -8.86
N VAL A 30 41.53 -2.45 -9.33
CA VAL A 30 42.74 -2.23 -8.52
C VAL A 30 43.49 -1.02 -9.08
N ASN A 31 43.68 0.00 -8.24
CA ASN A 31 44.47 1.17 -8.59
C ASN A 31 45.97 0.84 -8.51
N GLU A 32 46.66 0.75 -9.64
CA GLU A 32 48.09 0.46 -9.70
C GLU A 32 48.95 1.56 -9.05
N GLY A 33 48.49 2.81 -9.09
CA GLY A 33 49.13 3.93 -8.39
C GLY A 33 48.95 3.89 -6.87
N SER A 34 48.17 2.96 -6.33
CA SER A 34 47.94 2.76 -4.90
C SER A 34 47.55 1.30 -4.60
N CYS A 35 48.49 0.37 -4.85
CA CYS A 35 48.27 -1.06 -4.67
C CYS A 35 47.69 -1.39 -3.27
N PRO A 36 46.57 -2.13 -3.18
CA PRO A 36 45.99 -2.55 -1.90
C PRO A 36 46.84 -3.65 -1.25
N ASN A 37 46.70 -3.81 0.07
CA ASN A 37 47.19 -4.98 0.79
C ASN A 37 46.05 -5.99 1.05
N VAL A 38 46.40 -7.18 1.53
CA VAL A 38 45.42 -8.26 1.76
C VAL A 38 44.31 -7.89 2.75
N ASP A 39 44.61 -7.07 3.76
CA ASP A 39 43.61 -6.63 4.74
C ASP A 39 42.63 -5.61 4.16
N LYS A 40 43.09 -4.77 3.21
CA LYS A 40 42.20 -3.90 2.42
C LYS A 40 41.31 -4.72 1.49
N LEU A 41 41.81 -5.80 0.88
CA LEU A 41 40.97 -6.72 0.12
C LEU A 41 39.95 -7.44 1.02
N LYS A 42 40.34 -7.92 2.21
CA LYS A 42 39.42 -8.50 3.20
C LYS A 42 38.34 -7.49 3.64
N GLN A 43 38.69 -6.21 3.79
CA GLN A 43 37.73 -5.14 4.09
C GLN A 43 36.73 -4.92 2.93
N ASP A 44 37.22 -4.74 1.70
CA ASP A 44 36.37 -4.43 0.56
C ASP A 44 35.49 -5.63 0.17
N PHE A 45 36.04 -6.85 0.19
CA PHE A 45 35.30 -8.08 -0.07
C PHE A 45 34.26 -8.35 1.02
N GLY A 46 34.56 -8.08 2.30
CA GLY A 46 33.60 -8.14 3.39
C GLY A 46 32.47 -7.10 3.30
N ALA A 47 32.68 -5.99 2.59
CA ALA A 47 31.61 -5.06 2.23
C ALA A 47 30.76 -5.59 1.06
N ILE A 48 31.39 -6.19 0.05
CA ILE A 48 30.75 -6.82 -1.13
C ILE A 48 29.91 -8.05 -0.76
N GLN A 49 30.32 -8.82 0.26
CA GLN A 49 29.65 -10.07 0.67
C GLN A 49 28.16 -9.88 1.06
N LYS A 50 27.73 -8.64 1.34
CA LYS A 50 26.33 -8.26 1.56
C LYS A 50 25.44 -8.40 0.32
N TYR A 51 26.04 -8.40 -0.88
CA TYR A 51 25.36 -8.33 -2.17
C TYR A 51 25.61 -9.56 -3.05
N THR A 52 26.76 -10.21 -2.90
CA THR A 52 27.14 -11.44 -3.60
C THR A 52 28.29 -12.16 -2.89
N ASN A 53 28.39 -13.48 -3.05
CA ASN A 53 29.51 -14.28 -2.54
C ASN A 53 30.66 -14.44 -3.56
N ARG A 54 30.74 -13.59 -4.61
CA ARG A 54 31.70 -13.72 -5.72
C ARG A 54 32.27 -12.39 -6.19
N VAL A 55 33.59 -12.37 -6.41
CA VAL A 55 34.31 -11.25 -7.04
C VAL A 55 35.15 -11.70 -8.24
N ARG A 56 35.56 -10.74 -9.08
CA ARG A 56 36.53 -10.93 -10.17
C ARG A 56 37.62 -9.86 -10.11
N THR A 57 38.89 -10.27 -10.20
CA THR A 57 40.05 -9.40 -10.40
C THR A 57 40.46 -9.36 -11.88
N PHE A 58 41.30 -8.38 -12.28
CA PHE A 58 41.60 -8.13 -13.69
C PHE A 58 42.99 -8.62 -14.14
N ALA A 59 43.95 -8.75 -13.23
CA ALA A 59 45.30 -9.25 -13.50
C ALA A 59 45.79 -10.18 -12.38
N LEU A 60 46.94 -10.82 -12.58
CA LEU A 60 47.59 -11.70 -11.60
C LEU A 60 48.80 -11.04 -10.93
N HIS A 61 49.80 -10.65 -11.72
CA HIS A 61 51.08 -10.10 -11.31
C HIS A 61 50.96 -8.66 -10.81
N VAL A 62 50.12 -7.85 -11.45
CA VAL A 62 49.92 -6.43 -11.11
C VAL A 62 49.46 -6.28 -9.66
N CYS A 63 50.22 -5.52 -8.87
CA CYS A 63 50.06 -5.38 -7.41
C CYS A 63 50.09 -6.70 -6.61
N ASN A 64 50.54 -7.82 -7.17
CA ASN A 64 50.35 -9.18 -6.61
C ASN A 64 48.86 -9.48 -6.28
N GLN A 65 47.93 -8.91 -7.05
CA GLN A 65 46.52 -8.85 -6.64
C GLN A 65 45.85 -10.22 -6.54
N ALA A 66 46.25 -11.20 -7.36
CA ALA A 66 45.63 -12.52 -7.37
C ALA A 66 45.94 -13.33 -6.10
N ASP A 67 47.20 -13.35 -5.64
CA ASP A 67 47.58 -14.08 -4.43
C ASP A 67 46.87 -13.52 -3.18
N MET A 68 46.80 -12.19 -3.07
CA MET A 68 46.06 -11.53 -2.00
C MET A 68 44.55 -11.69 -2.15
N ALA A 69 44.00 -11.71 -3.36
CA ALA A 69 42.56 -11.91 -3.59
C ALA A 69 42.13 -13.35 -3.28
N VAL A 70 42.94 -14.35 -3.60
CA VAL A 70 42.74 -15.75 -3.19
C VAL A 70 42.69 -15.84 -1.67
N GLU A 71 43.68 -15.28 -0.96
CA GLU A 71 43.68 -15.31 0.51
C GLU A 71 42.49 -14.55 1.12
N ALA A 72 42.15 -13.38 0.59
CA ALA A 72 41.04 -12.57 1.09
C ALA A 72 39.67 -13.24 0.85
N THR A 73 39.46 -13.87 -0.31
CA THR A 73 38.23 -14.60 -0.60
C THR A 73 38.12 -15.89 0.21
N GLN A 74 39.21 -16.64 0.40
CA GLN A 74 39.23 -17.83 1.26
C GLN A 74 38.93 -17.51 2.72
N ALA A 75 39.50 -16.42 3.26
CA ALA A 75 39.23 -15.96 4.62
C ALA A 75 37.76 -15.55 4.86
N LEU A 76 37.00 -15.26 3.80
CA LEU A 76 35.59 -14.87 3.84
C LEU A 76 34.63 -15.96 3.34
N GLY A 77 35.13 -17.06 2.77
CA GLY A 77 34.30 -18.10 2.14
C GLY A 77 33.68 -17.69 0.79
N MET A 78 34.33 -16.77 0.07
CA MET A 78 33.87 -16.24 -1.23
C MET A 78 34.51 -16.95 -2.43
N ASN A 79 33.81 -16.95 -3.56
CA ASN A 79 34.30 -17.43 -4.86
C ASN A 79 35.06 -16.32 -5.60
N LEU A 80 36.02 -16.71 -6.45
CA LEU A 80 36.86 -15.80 -7.24
C LEU A 80 36.91 -16.19 -8.72
N TYR A 81 36.79 -15.21 -9.61
CA TYR A 81 37.28 -15.31 -10.99
C TYR A 81 38.61 -14.56 -11.10
N LEU A 82 39.63 -15.21 -11.63
CA LEU A 82 40.97 -14.64 -11.80
C LEU A 82 41.17 -14.13 -13.23
N GLY A 83 41.17 -12.82 -13.43
CA GLY A 83 41.57 -12.22 -14.71
C GLY A 83 43.08 -12.24 -14.91
N MET A 84 43.51 -12.44 -16.16
CA MET A 84 44.88 -12.20 -16.63
C MET A 84 44.88 -10.97 -17.54
N TRP A 85 45.69 -9.97 -17.24
CA TRP A 85 45.82 -8.78 -18.07
C TRP A 85 46.96 -8.93 -19.08
N ILE A 86 46.60 -9.14 -20.34
CA ILE A 86 47.53 -9.43 -21.42
C ILE A 86 47.27 -8.50 -22.62
N ASP A 87 48.33 -7.83 -23.06
CA ASP A 87 48.35 -6.90 -24.20
C ASP A 87 49.53 -7.13 -25.17
N ARG A 88 50.52 -7.93 -24.75
CA ARG A 88 51.71 -8.32 -25.53
C ARG A 88 52.37 -9.57 -24.93
N GLN A 89 53.27 -10.20 -25.69
CA GLN A 89 53.99 -11.41 -25.25
C GLN A 89 54.63 -11.26 -23.87
N ASP A 90 55.32 -10.15 -23.58
CA ASP A 90 55.93 -9.88 -22.27
C ASP A 90 54.91 -9.92 -21.10
N THR A 91 53.71 -9.39 -21.31
CA THR A 91 52.64 -9.43 -20.28
C THR A 91 52.08 -10.84 -20.11
N PHE A 92 51.93 -11.60 -21.20
CA PHE A 92 51.55 -13.00 -21.12
C PHE A 92 52.59 -13.82 -20.35
N ASP A 93 53.88 -13.62 -20.61
CA ASP A 93 54.96 -14.32 -19.94
C ASP A 93 55.06 -13.96 -18.44
N LEU A 94 54.75 -12.71 -18.05
CA LEU A 94 54.65 -12.31 -16.65
C LEU A 94 53.41 -12.91 -15.96
N GLU A 95 52.22 -12.79 -16.56
CA GLU A 95 50.96 -13.28 -15.99
C GLU A 95 50.97 -14.81 -15.87
N ILE A 96 51.46 -15.56 -16.87
CA ILE A 96 51.54 -17.03 -16.79
C ILE A 96 52.62 -17.50 -15.80
N GLN A 97 53.67 -16.71 -15.55
CA GLN A 97 54.62 -16.98 -14.46
C GLN A 97 53.97 -16.76 -13.08
N ALA A 98 53.23 -15.67 -12.89
CA ALA A 98 52.46 -15.44 -11.68
C ALA A 98 51.41 -16.54 -11.45
N LEU A 99 50.71 -16.99 -12.50
CA LEU A 99 49.78 -18.11 -12.43
C LEU A 99 50.46 -19.43 -12.01
N LYS A 100 51.62 -19.75 -12.61
CA LYS A 100 52.41 -20.94 -12.24
C LYS A 100 52.88 -20.89 -10.79
N GLN A 101 53.23 -19.72 -10.25
CA GLN A 101 53.56 -19.56 -8.83
C GLN A 101 52.31 -19.77 -7.95
N LEU A 102 51.19 -19.12 -8.28
CA LEU A 102 49.93 -19.21 -7.55
C LEU A 102 49.40 -20.65 -7.47
N VAL A 103 49.42 -21.37 -8.59
CA VAL A 103 48.98 -22.78 -8.74
C VAL A 103 49.84 -23.77 -7.92
N ASN A 104 51.09 -23.41 -7.62
CA ASN A 104 51.99 -24.20 -6.79
C ASN A 104 51.92 -23.82 -5.30
N ASN A 105 51.63 -22.56 -4.98
CA ASN A 105 51.79 -22.00 -3.63
C ASN A 105 50.49 -21.85 -2.82
N ARG A 106 49.32 -21.79 -3.47
CA ARG A 106 48.01 -21.65 -2.82
C ARG A 106 47.10 -22.84 -3.15
N ASP A 107 46.12 -23.11 -2.27
CA ASP A 107 44.90 -23.79 -2.70
C ASP A 107 44.07 -22.81 -3.56
N LEU A 108 43.35 -23.34 -4.54
CA LEU A 108 42.53 -22.60 -5.50
C LEU A 108 41.11 -23.20 -5.60
N SER A 109 40.70 -24.00 -4.61
CA SER A 109 39.38 -24.65 -4.54
C SER A 109 38.18 -23.70 -4.61
N ASN A 110 38.37 -22.40 -4.34
CA ASN A 110 37.35 -21.34 -4.45
C ASN A 110 37.47 -20.49 -5.74
N VAL A 111 38.37 -20.84 -6.67
CA VAL A 111 38.51 -20.17 -7.97
C VAL A 111 37.59 -20.86 -8.99
N ASP A 112 36.57 -20.17 -9.47
CA ASP A 112 35.59 -20.73 -10.41
C ASP A 112 36.19 -20.88 -11.83
N ALA A 113 37.03 -19.93 -12.25
CA ALA A 113 37.72 -19.92 -13.54
C ALA A 113 38.89 -18.91 -13.58
N VAL A 114 39.79 -19.11 -14.54
CA VAL A 114 40.73 -18.09 -15.04
C VAL A 114 40.19 -17.49 -16.33
N ILE A 115 40.14 -16.15 -16.39
CA ILE A 115 39.77 -15.37 -17.59
C ILE A 115 41.08 -14.91 -18.24
N VAL A 116 41.47 -15.56 -19.32
CA VAL A 116 42.70 -15.28 -20.06
C VAL A 116 42.46 -14.12 -21.02
N GLY A 117 42.83 -12.92 -20.61
CA GLY A 117 42.61 -11.70 -21.38
C GLY A 117 41.20 -11.12 -21.23
N SER A 118 41.17 -9.78 -21.31
CA SER A 118 39.96 -9.00 -21.52
C SER A 118 40.21 -8.12 -22.75
N GLU A 119 39.36 -8.21 -23.77
CA GLU A 119 39.35 -7.30 -24.94
C GLU A 119 40.63 -7.30 -25.80
N VAL A 120 41.38 -8.41 -25.78
CA VAL A 120 42.64 -8.61 -26.54
C VAL A 120 42.40 -8.49 -28.05
N LEU A 121 41.31 -9.09 -28.55
CA LEU A 121 40.95 -9.06 -29.97
C LEU A 121 40.26 -7.76 -30.35
N TYR A 122 39.57 -7.10 -29.41
CA TYR A 122 39.04 -5.75 -29.60
C TYR A 122 40.17 -4.75 -29.86
N ARG A 123 41.15 -4.64 -28.94
CA ARG A 123 42.31 -3.73 -29.05
C ARG A 123 43.26 -4.09 -30.20
N GLY A 124 43.33 -5.36 -30.57
CA GLY A 124 44.23 -5.85 -31.64
C GLY A 124 45.61 -6.27 -31.15
N ASP A 125 45.73 -6.54 -29.85
CA ASP A 125 46.96 -6.89 -29.12
C ASP A 125 47.62 -8.19 -29.62
N ALA A 126 46.80 -9.12 -30.13
CA ALA A 126 47.25 -10.39 -30.72
C ALA A 126 46.30 -10.85 -31.84
N ASP A 127 46.82 -11.68 -32.75
CA ASP A 127 45.99 -12.42 -33.70
C ASP A 127 45.31 -13.63 -33.03
N ILE A 128 44.24 -14.12 -33.66
CA ILE A 128 43.40 -15.19 -33.12
C ILE A 128 44.16 -16.51 -32.84
N ASN A 129 45.22 -16.81 -33.59
CA ASN A 129 46.02 -18.03 -33.42
C ASN A 129 47.01 -17.87 -32.26
N THR A 130 47.67 -16.71 -32.15
CA THR A 130 48.52 -16.37 -31.00
C THR A 130 47.70 -16.40 -29.70
N TYR A 131 46.52 -15.78 -29.69
CA TYR A 131 45.63 -15.77 -28.52
C TYR A 131 45.11 -17.18 -28.16
N ALA A 132 44.72 -18.00 -29.14
CA ALA A 132 44.37 -19.40 -28.91
C ALA A 132 45.52 -20.19 -28.25
N ASN A 133 46.76 -19.96 -28.70
CA ASN A 133 47.95 -20.59 -28.14
C ASN A 133 48.28 -20.10 -26.71
N TRP A 134 47.99 -18.84 -26.38
CA TRP A 134 48.07 -18.31 -25.01
C TRP A 134 47.02 -18.95 -24.08
N ILE A 135 45.75 -18.99 -24.51
CA ILE A 135 44.65 -19.63 -23.79
C ILE A 135 44.97 -21.10 -23.49
N LYS A 136 45.47 -21.84 -24.49
CA LYS A 136 45.87 -23.23 -24.36
C LYS A 136 46.97 -23.44 -23.33
N GLN A 137 48.04 -22.65 -23.38
CA GLN A 137 49.14 -22.72 -22.41
C GLN A 137 48.67 -22.45 -20.97
N VAL A 138 47.68 -21.58 -20.76
CA VAL A 138 47.06 -21.39 -19.44
C VAL A 138 46.27 -22.64 -19.01
N LYS A 139 45.53 -23.25 -19.94
CA LYS A 139 44.78 -24.49 -19.68
C LYS A 139 45.67 -25.68 -19.33
N ASP A 140 46.84 -25.79 -19.96
CA ASP A 140 47.84 -26.80 -19.61
C ASP A 140 48.39 -26.60 -18.18
N VAL A 141 48.40 -25.36 -17.66
CA VAL A 141 48.80 -25.04 -16.27
C VAL A 141 47.70 -25.33 -15.25
N VAL A 142 46.44 -24.95 -15.52
CA VAL A 142 45.36 -24.98 -14.51
C VAL A 142 44.41 -26.18 -14.64
N GLY A 143 44.31 -26.79 -15.81
CA GLY A 143 43.50 -27.98 -16.07
C GLY A 143 43.81 -29.16 -15.14
N PRO A 144 45.07 -29.46 -14.78
CA PRO A 144 45.42 -30.48 -13.78
C PRO A 144 44.88 -30.23 -12.37
N LYS A 145 44.42 -28.99 -12.06
CA LYS A 145 43.74 -28.63 -10.81
C LYS A 145 42.21 -28.64 -10.92
N GLY A 146 41.65 -28.89 -12.11
CA GLY A 146 40.21 -28.84 -12.38
C GLY A 146 39.62 -27.43 -12.53
N ILE A 147 40.46 -26.38 -12.56
CA ILE A 147 40.04 -25.00 -12.73
C ILE A 147 39.71 -24.76 -14.20
N LYS A 148 38.59 -24.08 -14.48
CA LYS A 148 38.14 -23.78 -15.84
C LYS A 148 38.90 -22.61 -16.46
N VAL A 149 39.02 -22.61 -17.78
CA VAL A 149 39.59 -21.51 -18.57
C VAL A 149 38.54 -20.89 -19.48
N THR A 150 38.52 -19.56 -19.51
CA THR A 150 37.71 -18.74 -20.42
C THR A 150 38.50 -17.52 -20.90
N PHE A 151 37.89 -16.68 -21.72
CA PHE A 151 38.38 -15.36 -22.12
C PHE A 151 37.23 -14.36 -22.04
N ALA A 152 37.53 -13.07 -22.03
CA ALA A 152 36.56 -11.99 -22.18
C ALA A 152 36.90 -11.12 -23.39
N ASP A 153 35.91 -10.78 -24.21
CA ASP A 153 36.06 -9.83 -25.33
C ASP A 153 34.69 -9.24 -25.71
N VAL A 154 34.68 -8.22 -26.58
CA VAL A 154 33.42 -7.60 -27.04
C VAL A 154 32.61 -8.54 -27.93
N TYR A 155 31.29 -8.39 -27.94
CA TYR A 155 30.36 -9.32 -28.61
C TYR A 155 30.67 -9.62 -30.09
N TYR A 156 31.24 -8.65 -30.81
CA TYR A 156 31.62 -8.76 -32.23
C TYR A 156 33.08 -9.21 -32.48
N LYS A 157 33.82 -9.60 -31.44
CA LYS A 157 35.19 -10.15 -31.51
C LYS A 157 35.30 -11.60 -31.02
N ILE A 158 34.17 -12.25 -30.74
CA ILE A 158 34.10 -13.64 -30.27
C ILE A 158 34.05 -14.59 -31.48
N PHE A 159 35.20 -15.21 -31.81
CA PHE A 159 35.36 -16.03 -33.02
C PHE A 159 35.45 -17.54 -32.74
N PRO A 160 34.91 -18.43 -33.60
CA PRO A 160 34.88 -19.88 -33.36
C PRO A 160 36.22 -20.59 -33.12
N GLN A 161 37.32 -20.04 -33.65
CA GLN A 161 38.67 -20.61 -33.59
C GLN A 161 39.14 -20.90 -32.15
N ILE A 162 38.75 -20.07 -31.17
CA ILE A 162 39.15 -20.20 -29.76
C ILE A 162 38.23 -21.09 -28.91
N PHE A 163 37.07 -21.52 -29.43
CA PHE A 163 36.07 -22.24 -28.61
C PHE A 163 36.51 -23.64 -28.18
N ASN A 164 37.46 -24.26 -28.87
CA ASN A 164 38.02 -25.56 -28.49
C ASN A 164 38.94 -25.45 -27.27
N GLU A 165 39.66 -24.33 -27.15
CA GLU A 165 40.65 -24.13 -26.09
C GLU A 165 39.98 -23.67 -24.78
N VAL A 166 38.92 -22.86 -24.82
CA VAL A 166 38.16 -22.47 -23.60
C VAL A 166 37.08 -23.47 -23.21
N ASP A 167 36.67 -23.47 -21.93
CA ASP A 167 35.59 -24.30 -21.41
C ASP A 167 34.21 -23.65 -21.65
N PHE A 168 34.11 -22.35 -21.37
CA PHE A 168 32.97 -21.46 -21.65
C PHE A 168 33.46 -20.11 -22.20
N VAL A 169 32.54 -19.22 -22.60
CA VAL A 169 32.84 -17.91 -23.17
C VAL A 169 32.30 -16.79 -22.27
N MET A 170 33.00 -15.65 -22.18
CA MET A 170 32.46 -14.43 -21.55
C MET A 170 32.44 -13.25 -22.53
N MET A 171 31.40 -12.43 -22.42
CA MET A 171 31.17 -11.24 -23.23
C MET A 171 31.32 -9.96 -22.40
N ASN A 172 32.06 -9.00 -22.93
CA ASN A 172 32.01 -7.60 -22.50
C ASN A 172 31.01 -6.85 -23.40
N ALA A 173 30.09 -6.09 -22.80
CA ALA A 173 29.12 -5.30 -23.54
C ALA A 173 28.60 -4.12 -22.69
N PHE A 174 28.72 -2.91 -23.24
CA PHE A 174 28.34 -1.66 -22.60
C PHE A 174 27.51 -0.81 -23.57
N PRO A 175 26.17 -0.98 -23.60
CA PRO A 175 25.25 -0.18 -24.43
C PRO A 175 25.39 1.34 -24.21
N TYR A 176 25.91 1.74 -23.04
CA TYR A 176 26.35 3.11 -22.76
C TYR A 176 27.33 3.65 -23.83
N TRP A 177 28.37 2.88 -24.16
CA TRP A 177 29.38 3.21 -25.18
C TRP A 177 28.90 2.96 -26.62
N GLU A 178 27.64 2.54 -26.80
CA GLU A 178 26.97 2.34 -28.08
C GLU A 178 25.89 3.41 -28.34
N GLY A 179 25.84 4.46 -27.52
CA GLY A 179 24.93 5.60 -27.67
C GLY A 179 23.45 5.30 -27.36
N VAL A 180 23.16 4.16 -26.74
CA VAL A 180 21.79 3.63 -26.55
C VAL A 180 21.07 4.36 -25.40
N ASP A 181 19.84 4.81 -25.65
CA ASP A 181 18.97 5.34 -24.60
C ASP A 181 18.70 4.31 -23.47
N ILE A 182 18.70 4.79 -22.23
CA ILE A 182 18.57 3.98 -21.01
C ILE A 182 17.33 3.05 -21.00
N ASN A 183 16.26 3.39 -21.71
CA ASN A 183 15.05 2.56 -21.75
C ASN A 183 15.22 1.31 -22.63
N ASN A 184 16.18 1.32 -23.56
CA ASN A 184 16.46 0.21 -24.49
C ASN A 184 17.76 -0.53 -24.15
N ALA A 185 18.68 0.12 -23.43
CA ALA A 185 20.03 -0.38 -23.14
C ALA A 185 20.09 -1.83 -22.63
N ALA A 186 19.23 -2.21 -21.68
CA ALA A 186 19.24 -3.56 -21.12
C ALA A 186 18.66 -4.63 -22.06
N ASP A 187 17.86 -4.26 -23.07
CA ASP A 187 17.46 -5.17 -24.14
C ASP A 187 18.57 -5.31 -25.19
N THR A 188 19.24 -4.21 -25.56
CA THR A 188 20.43 -4.27 -26.43
C THR A 188 21.53 -5.18 -25.89
N LEU A 189 21.75 -5.19 -24.56
CA LEU A 189 22.65 -6.16 -23.92
C LEU A 189 22.23 -7.63 -24.17
N MET A 190 20.93 -7.92 -24.17
CA MET A 190 20.41 -9.27 -24.41
C MET A 190 20.50 -9.64 -25.90
N ASP A 191 20.27 -8.70 -26.82
CA ASP A 191 20.48 -8.92 -28.26
C ASP A 191 21.95 -9.29 -28.55
N HIS A 192 22.91 -8.58 -27.95
CA HIS A 192 24.34 -8.91 -28.03
C HIS A 192 24.66 -10.27 -27.44
N TYR A 193 24.10 -10.59 -26.26
CA TYR A 193 24.22 -11.92 -25.66
C TYR A 193 23.65 -13.02 -26.57
N HIS A 194 22.53 -12.76 -27.24
CA HIS A 194 21.91 -13.70 -28.19
C HIS A 194 22.75 -13.86 -29.47
N GLN A 195 23.37 -12.80 -30.00
CA GLN A 195 24.33 -12.89 -31.11
C GLN A 195 25.54 -13.76 -30.74
N VAL A 196 26.12 -13.55 -29.54
CA VAL A 196 27.22 -14.38 -29.03
C VAL A 196 26.74 -15.82 -28.83
N LYS A 197 25.58 -16.05 -28.23
CA LYS A 197 25.05 -17.40 -27.99
C LYS A 197 24.71 -18.16 -29.27
N GLN A 198 24.25 -17.49 -30.32
CA GLN A 198 24.10 -18.07 -31.66
C GLN A 198 25.45 -18.49 -32.26
N THR A 199 26.48 -17.66 -32.09
CA THR A 199 27.85 -17.92 -32.58
C THR A 199 28.52 -19.07 -31.82
N VAL A 200 28.37 -19.12 -30.50
CA VAL A 200 28.97 -20.10 -29.58
C VAL A 200 28.21 -21.43 -29.52
N GLY A 201 26.92 -21.43 -29.85
CA GLY A 201 26.09 -22.63 -29.87
C GLY A 201 25.91 -23.29 -28.50
N ASN A 202 26.25 -24.58 -28.38
CA ASN A 202 25.95 -25.38 -27.19
C ASN A 202 26.79 -25.02 -25.94
N LYS A 203 27.93 -24.34 -26.11
CA LYS A 203 28.83 -23.97 -25.00
C LYS A 203 28.25 -22.81 -24.18
N ASP A 204 28.54 -22.78 -22.87
CA ASP A 204 28.04 -21.73 -21.98
C ASP A 204 28.60 -20.34 -22.37
N VAL A 205 27.74 -19.33 -22.25
CA VAL A 205 28.07 -17.91 -22.44
C VAL A 205 27.70 -17.17 -21.18
N LYS A 206 28.56 -16.25 -20.75
CA LYS A 206 28.37 -15.40 -19.56
C LYS A 206 28.67 -13.94 -19.91
N ILE A 207 28.32 -13.01 -19.02
CA ILE A 207 28.71 -11.61 -19.15
C ILE A 207 29.83 -11.32 -18.14
N SER A 208 31.01 -10.94 -18.63
CA SER A 208 32.19 -10.62 -17.83
C SER A 208 32.19 -9.16 -17.37
N GLU A 209 31.76 -8.25 -18.24
CA GLU A 209 31.59 -6.83 -17.92
C GLU A 209 30.34 -6.27 -18.58
N THR A 210 29.51 -5.60 -17.78
CA THR A 210 28.48 -4.67 -18.22
C THR A 210 28.12 -3.74 -17.06
N GLY A 211 27.73 -2.50 -17.36
CA GLY A 211 27.44 -1.48 -16.36
C GLY A 211 27.03 -0.15 -16.99
N TRP A 212 26.72 0.84 -16.15
CA TRP A 212 26.32 2.18 -16.56
C TRP A 212 26.88 3.22 -15.58
N PRO A 213 27.48 4.34 -16.04
CA PRO A 213 28.12 5.32 -15.17
C PRO A 213 27.12 6.21 -14.44
N SER A 214 27.42 6.55 -13.18
CA SER A 214 26.58 7.38 -12.31
C SER A 214 26.77 8.89 -12.53
N GLY A 215 27.84 9.32 -13.20
CA GLY A 215 28.11 10.73 -13.55
C GLY A 215 29.16 10.93 -14.64
N GLY A 216 29.41 12.19 -15.02
CA GLY A 216 30.31 12.58 -16.11
C GLY A 216 29.57 13.07 -17.36
N ASP A 217 30.22 13.03 -18.52
CA ASP A 217 29.68 13.49 -19.80
C ASP A 217 28.80 12.44 -20.50
N ASN A 218 27.78 12.85 -21.27
CA ASN A 218 26.96 11.94 -22.07
C ASN A 218 27.75 11.28 -23.21
N PHE A 219 27.39 10.04 -23.56
CA PHE A 219 27.80 9.42 -24.82
C PHE A 219 26.58 9.28 -25.76
N GLU A 220 26.45 10.18 -26.73
CA GLU A 220 25.27 10.34 -27.59
C GLU A 220 23.95 10.43 -26.79
N ALA A 221 23.05 9.44 -26.85
CA ALA A 221 21.83 9.39 -26.04
C ALA A 221 22.00 8.68 -24.68
N SER A 222 23.16 8.09 -24.42
CA SER A 222 23.51 7.48 -23.14
C SER A 222 23.87 8.55 -22.11
N VAL A 223 22.93 8.87 -21.21
CA VAL A 223 23.12 9.87 -20.14
C VAL A 223 23.59 9.18 -18.85
N PRO A 224 24.77 9.54 -18.28
CA PRO A 224 25.16 9.07 -16.95
C PRO A 224 24.31 9.73 -15.87
N SER A 225 23.77 8.93 -14.95
CA SER A 225 23.10 9.42 -13.73
C SER A 225 22.90 8.28 -12.74
N ILE A 226 22.76 8.60 -11.45
CA ILE A 226 22.40 7.61 -10.41
C ILE A 226 21.06 6.92 -10.71
N GLU A 227 20.11 7.63 -11.35
CA GLU A 227 18.81 7.06 -11.75
C GLU A 227 18.99 6.04 -12.89
N ASN A 228 19.82 6.37 -13.90
CA ASN A 228 20.07 5.51 -15.04
C ASN A 228 20.98 4.32 -14.67
N GLU A 229 21.98 4.51 -13.81
CA GLU A 229 22.77 3.43 -13.19
C GLU A 229 21.84 2.41 -12.49
N ASN A 230 20.94 2.90 -11.62
CA ASN A 230 20.02 2.05 -10.89
C ASN A 230 19.02 1.33 -11.81
N LYS A 231 18.50 2.01 -12.84
CA LYS A 231 17.63 1.40 -13.85
C LYS A 231 18.36 0.31 -14.63
N TYR A 232 19.54 0.61 -15.17
CA TYR A 232 20.33 -0.35 -15.94
C TYR A 232 20.68 -1.59 -15.13
N MET A 233 21.18 -1.40 -13.89
CA MET A 233 21.46 -2.47 -12.94
C MET A 233 20.23 -3.37 -12.72
N GLN A 234 19.06 -2.78 -12.45
CA GLN A 234 17.83 -3.53 -12.16
C GLN A 234 17.34 -4.32 -13.39
N ASP A 235 17.29 -3.67 -14.55
CA ASP A 235 16.83 -4.30 -15.79
C ASP A 235 17.76 -5.44 -16.23
N VAL A 236 19.09 -5.23 -16.16
CA VAL A 236 20.09 -6.25 -16.50
C VAL A 236 20.03 -7.45 -15.55
N LEU A 237 20.00 -7.22 -14.23
CA LEU A 237 19.88 -8.32 -13.26
C LEU A 237 18.56 -9.09 -13.42
N CYS A 238 17.46 -8.40 -13.74
CA CYS A 238 16.17 -9.03 -13.99
C CYS A 238 16.21 -9.90 -15.27
N LYS A 239 16.64 -9.35 -16.42
CA LYS A 239 16.74 -10.08 -17.69
C LYS A 239 17.72 -11.24 -17.63
N ALA A 240 18.87 -11.07 -16.98
CA ALA A 240 19.85 -12.14 -16.78
C ALA A 240 19.27 -13.29 -15.94
N LYS A 241 18.60 -12.98 -14.82
CA LYS A 241 17.96 -13.96 -13.94
C LYS A 241 16.79 -14.69 -14.60
N GLN A 242 16.05 -14.04 -15.51
CA GLN A 242 15.01 -14.67 -16.32
C GLN A 242 15.57 -15.69 -17.33
N ASN A 243 16.74 -15.40 -17.91
CA ASN A 243 17.38 -16.22 -18.94
C ASN A 243 18.42 -17.22 -18.40
N GLY A 244 18.70 -17.22 -17.08
CA GLY A 244 19.71 -18.09 -16.46
C GLY A 244 21.16 -17.67 -16.79
N ILE A 245 21.39 -16.38 -17.03
CA ILE A 245 22.70 -15.83 -17.44
C ILE A 245 23.50 -15.44 -16.20
N ASP A 246 24.72 -15.97 -16.08
CA ASP A 246 25.70 -15.52 -15.09
C ASP A 246 26.32 -14.18 -15.52
N VAL A 247 26.22 -13.16 -14.66
CA VAL A 247 26.71 -11.79 -14.91
C VAL A 247 27.67 -11.34 -13.81
N LEU A 248 28.88 -10.97 -14.20
CA LEU A 248 29.78 -10.17 -13.38
C LEU A 248 29.51 -8.69 -13.69
N TYR A 249 28.83 -7.99 -12.79
CA TYR A 249 28.43 -6.59 -13.02
C TYR A 249 29.62 -5.63 -12.77
N PHE A 250 29.74 -4.60 -13.60
CA PHE A 250 30.82 -3.61 -13.56
C PHE A 250 30.29 -2.28 -12.96
N SER A 251 30.76 -1.82 -11.80
CA SER A 251 31.78 -2.42 -10.90
C SER A 251 31.42 -2.27 -9.41
N ALA A 252 32.16 -2.94 -8.53
CA ALA A 252 31.89 -2.97 -7.10
C ALA A 252 32.07 -1.63 -6.37
N LYS A 253 32.78 -0.64 -6.95
CA LYS A 253 33.10 0.66 -6.34
C LYS A 253 33.61 1.65 -7.40
N ASP A 254 33.45 2.95 -7.13
CA ASP A 254 33.99 3.98 -8.01
C ASP A 254 35.52 3.92 -8.08
N GLU A 255 36.05 4.25 -9.26
CA GLU A 255 37.46 4.14 -9.61
C GLU A 255 38.03 5.52 -9.99
N PRO A 256 38.08 6.51 -9.08
CA PRO A 256 38.37 7.92 -9.38
C PRO A 256 39.82 8.21 -9.83
N TYR A 257 40.61 7.17 -10.10
CA TYR A 257 41.89 7.24 -10.79
C TYR A 257 41.74 7.11 -12.32
N ARG A 258 40.57 6.67 -12.81
CA ARG A 258 40.17 6.71 -14.22
C ARG A 258 39.56 8.07 -14.57
N SER A 259 39.71 8.48 -15.83
CA SER A 259 39.26 9.80 -16.31
C SER A 259 37.79 9.82 -16.73
N GLY A 260 37.06 10.86 -16.34
CA GLY A 260 35.68 11.09 -16.78
C GLY A 260 34.71 10.02 -16.28
N VAL A 261 33.80 9.58 -17.16
CA VAL A 261 32.73 8.62 -16.82
C VAL A 261 33.26 7.28 -16.31
N GLU A 262 34.43 6.84 -16.77
CA GLU A 262 35.06 5.59 -16.32
C GLU A 262 35.27 5.52 -14.80
N GLY A 263 35.46 6.68 -14.14
CA GLY A 263 35.62 6.73 -12.70
C GLY A 263 34.35 6.48 -11.90
N THR A 264 33.18 6.41 -12.55
CA THR A 264 31.84 6.49 -11.92
C THR A 264 30.94 5.25 -12.13
N PHE A 265 31.52 4.14 -12.59
CA PHE A 265 30.81 2.87 -12.79
C PHE A 265 30.58 2.07 -11.50
N GLY A 266 30.95 2.62 -10.33
CA GLY A 266 30.76 1.94 -9.05
C GLY A 266 29.30 1.89 -8.62
N LEU A 267 28.85 0.76 -8.09
CA LEU A 267 27.50 0.64 -7.53
C LEU A 267 27.23 1.69 -6.44
N SER A 268 26.28 2.60 -6.69
CA SER A 268 25.83 3.65 -5.78
C SER A 268 24.97 3.12 -4.62
N VAL A 269 25.39 2.05 -3.94
CA VAL A 269 24.57 1.36 -2.92
C VAL A 269 24.49 2.14 -1.60
N GLY A 270 23.55 3.09 -1.55
CA GLY A 270 22.89 3.51 -0.32
C GLY A 270 23.84 4.02 0.78
N ALA A 271 24.54 5.12 0.51
CA ALA A 271 25.35 5.84 1.49
C ALA A 271 24.49 6.47 2.61
N SER A 272 23.95 5.64 3.51
CA SER A 272 23.15 6.04 4.66
C SER A 272 24.02 6.65 5.77
N GLY A 273 24.58 7.83 5.52
CA GLY A 273 25.13 8.69 6.56
C GLY A 273 26.63 8.64 6.81
N THR A 274 27.47 8.65 5.78
CA THR A 274 28.82 9.26 5.90
C THR A 274 29.34 9.76 4.56
N THR A 275 29.78 11.03 4.50
CA THR A 275 30.48 11.58 3.34
C THR A 275 31.91 11.06 3.32
N THR A 276 32.28 10.20 2.37
CA THR A 276 33.68 9.85 2.10
C THR A 276 34.36 10.95 1.31
N THR A 277 34.63 12.09 1.98
CA THR A 277 35.55 13.10 1.46
C THR A 277 36.96 12.52 1.42
N ALA A 278 37.39 12.08 0.23
CA ALA A 278 38.81 11.87 -0.04
C ALA A 278 39.54 13.22 0.11
N ALA A 279 40.64 13.25 0.86
CA ALA A 279 41.32 14.49 1.18
C ALA A 279 42.15 15.01 -0.01
N ALA A 280 41.78 16.15 -0.56
CA ALA A 280 42.67 16.94 -1.42
C ALA A 280 43.70 17.65 -0.52
N THR A 281 44.93 17.13 -0.48
CA THR A 281 46.02 17.71 0.31
C THR A 281 46.41 19.09 -0.21
N THR A 282 46.69 19.99 0.73
CA THR A 282 47.05 21.40 0.51
C THR A 282 48.25 21.58 -0.42
N THR A 283 48.07 22.38 -1.47
CA THR A 283 49.18 23.09 -2.13
C THR A 283 48.86 24.58 -2.18
N SER A 284 49.67 25.39 -1.51
CA SER A 284 49.46 26.84 -1.40
C SER A 284 50.00 27.59 -2.62
N THR A 285 49.21 28.46 -3.23
CA THR A 285 49.73 29.59 -4.01
C THR A 285 48.83 30.81 -3.83
N SER A 286 49.41 32.01 -3.96
CA SER A 286 48.90 33.26 -3.39
C SER A 286 48.43 34.28 -4.43
N GLN A 287 47.66 35.28 -3.97
CA GLN A 287 47.28 36.53 -4.69
C GLN A 287 46.28 36.33 -5.86
N SER A 288 45.40 37.26 -6.21
CA SER A 288 45.16 38.64 -5.74
C SER A 288 43.67 39.02 -5.82
N THR A 289 43.24 39.99 -5.00
CA THR A 289 42.03 40.78 -5.28
C THR A 289 42.28 41.81 -6.38
N THR A 290 41.40 41.89 -7.38
CA THR A 290 41.12 43.11 -8.16
C THR A 290 39.62 43.17 -8.49
N GLN A 291 39.08 44.36 -8.76
CA GLN A 291 37.64 44.63 -8.85
C GLN A 291 37.12 44.78 -10.30
N ALA A 292 35.79 44.76 -10.41
CA ALA A 292 34.96 45.69 -11.22
C ALA A 292 34.54 45.35 -12.67
N ILE A 293 33.26 45.67 -12.97
CA ILE A 293 32.75 46.32 -14.21
C ILE A 293 32.74 45.46 -15.51
N GLU A 294 31.68 45.38 -16.35
CA GLU A 294 30.36 46.08 -16.38
C GLU A 294 29.23 45.35 -17.19
N THR A 295 28.04 45.97 -17.15
CA THR A 295 26.83 45.98 -18.02
C THR A 295 26.45 44.87 -19.03
N THR A 296 25.16 44.51 -18.95
CA THR A 296 24.28 44.01 -20.02
C THR A 296 24.08 45.03 -21.17
N GLN A 297 23.66 44.58 -22.36
CA GLN A 297 23.05 45.43 -23.40
C GLN A 297 21.75 44.85 -23.98
N THR A 298 20.78 45.75 -24.20
CA THR A 298 19.60 45.56 -25.06
C THR A 298 19.12 46.94 -25.54
N THR A 299 18.59 47.04 -26.77
CA THR A 299 18.16 48.29 -27.43
C THR A 299 16.73 48.13 -27.97
N GLN A 300 15.78 48.97 -27.54
CA GLN A 300 15.32 50.24 -28.18
C GLN A 300 14.52 50.06 -29.48
N GLU A 301 13.37 50.71 -29.71
CA GLU A 301 12.46 51.50 -28.83
C GLU A 301 11.03 51.51 -29.49
N PRO A 302 10.20 52.58 -29.70
CA PRO A 302 10.19 54.00 -29.26
C PRO A 302 8.85 54.56 -28.69
N ILE A 303 8.95 55.68 -27.95
CA ILE A 303 8.18 56.96 -28.04
C ILE A 303 6.64 56.86 -28.32
N GLN A 304 5.70 57.37 -27.50
CA GLN A 304 5.58 58.65 -26.75
C GLN A 304 4.58 58.46 -25.53
N SER A 305 4.04 59.41 -24.73
CA SER A 305 4.02 60.89 -24.64
C SER A 305 3.67 61.44 -23.23
N ALA A 306 3.55 62.77 -23.12
CA ALA A 306 2.87 63.63 -22.12
C ALA A 306 2.55 63.07 -20.70
N GLN A 307 3.18 63.56 -19.62
CA GLN A 307 2.97 64.87 -18.96
C GLN A 307 1.56 65.07 -18.36
N THR A 308 1.34 65.52 -17.11
CA THR A 308 2.18 65.90 -15.93
C THR A 308 1.26 66.04 -14.69
N THR A 309 1.77 65.96 -13.44
CA THR A 309 1.61 66.99 -12.34
C THR A 309 2.10 66.49 -10.95
N GLN A 310 2.28 67.46 -10.05
CA GLN A 310 2.70 67.47 -8.64
C GLN A 310 1.66 66.89 -7.63
N LYS A 311 1.89 66.73 -6.32
CA LYS A 311 3.05 66.44 -5.42
C LYS A 311 2.54 66.46 -3.94
N VAL A 312 3.26 65.84 -2.99
CA VAL A 312 3.20 66.00 -1.50
C VAL A 312 2.18 65.16 -0.70
N THR A 313 2.68 64.59 0.41
CA THR A 313 2.06 63.82 1.52
C THR A 313 2.38 64.53 2.87
N PRO A 314 1.98 64.10 4.10
CA PRO A 314 1.02 63.04 4.55
C PRO A 314 0.06 63.47 5.71
N SER A 315 -0.75 62.53 6.24
CA SER A 315 -1.26 62.40 7.64
C SER A 315 -1.99 63.59 8.34
N THR A 316 -3.14 63.42 9.04
CA THR A 316 -3.25 62.74 10.36
C THR A 316 -4.73 62.57 10.82
N THR A 317 -4.96 61.66 11.78
CA THR A 317 -6.16 61.32 12.59
C THR A 317 -7.01 62.47 13.15
N THR A 318 -8.34 62.27 13.36
CA THR A 318 -9.18 62.71 14.52
C THR A 318 -10.58 62.03 14.51
N GLN A 319 -11.35 62.09 15.60
CA GLN A 319 -12.58 61.32 15.91
C GLN A 319 -13.91 62.11 15.75
N ALA A 320 -15.00 61.36 15.48
CA ALA A 320 -16.42 61.45 15.92
C ALA A 320 -17.15 62.78 16.28
N ILE A 321 -18.48 62.85 16.00
CA ILE A 321 -19.62 63.07 16.97
C ILE A 321 -20.99 63.40 16.27
N HIS A 322 -22.11 62.94 16.88
CA HIS A 322 -23.57 63.20 16.60
C HIS A 322 -24.14 62.83 15.20
N ALA A 323 -25.39 62.34 14.97
CA ALA A 323 -26.74 62.43 15.61
C ALA A 323 -27.58 63.65 15.13
N SER A 324 -28.92 63.63 14.93
CA SER A 324 -30.01 62.71 15.33
C SER A 324 -31.32 62.89 14.50
N SER A 325 -32.48 62.36 14.99
CA SER A 325 -33.91 62.66 14.65
C SER A 325 -34.60 61.85 13.52
N GLN A 326 -35.92 61.53 13.54
CA GLN A 326 -36.99 61.57 14.59
C GLN A 326 -38.25 60.74 14.19
N ALA A 327 -39.02 60.17 15.14
CA ALA A 327 -40.45 59.75 14.97
C ALA A 327 -41.17 59.44 16.32
N THR A 328 -42.49 59.63 16.41
CA THR A 328 -43.32 59.71 17.65
C THR A 328 -44.77 59.23 17.42
N GLN A 329 -45.61 58.82 18.41
CA GLN A 329 -45.41 58.55 19.86
C GLN A 329 -46.41 57.52 20.47
N GLN A 330 -46.07 57.09 21.69
CA GLN A 330 -46.80 56.42 22.80
C GLN A 330 -48.33 56.61 22.99
N GLN A 331 -48.99 55.56 23.53
CA GLN A 331 -49.82 55.47 24.77
C GLN A 331 -50.43 54.04 24.87
N GLN A 332 -50.95 53.46 25.98
CA GLN A 332 -51.24 53.91 27.36
C GLN A 332 -51.12 52.72 28.37
N GLN A 333 -51.44 52.90 29.66
CA GLN A 333 -51.25 51.91 30.76
C GLN A 333 -52.58 51.29 31.31
N PRO A 334 -52.54 50.18 32.09
CA PRO A 334 -53.71 49.40 32.51
C PRO A 334 -54.26 49.76 33.91
N LEU A 335 -55.42 49.16 34.28
CA LEU A 335 -56.04 49.28 35.61
C LEU A 335 -56.45 47.92 36.22
N GLU A 336 -56.24 47.82 37.54
CA GLU A 336 -56.94 47.03 38.57
C GLU A 336 -57.18 45.50 38.44
N ALA A 337 -56.62 44.74 39.38
CA ALA A 337 -57.40 43.89 40.29
C ALA A 337 -56.66 43.60 41.62
N ILE A 338 -57.40 43.70 42.73
CA ILE A 338 -57.02 43.63 44.14
C ILE A 338 -56.30 42.31 44.54
N ALA A 339 -55.44 42.37 45.56
CA ALA A 339 -54.63 41.26 46.06
C ALA A 339 -55.30 40.40 47.16
N THR A 340 -54.85 39.14 47.27
CA THR A 340 -55.03 38.29 48.47
C THR A 340 -53.65 37.93 49.04
N ARG A 341 -53.54 37.84 50.38
CA ARG A 341 -52.27 37.92 51.11
C ARG A 341 -51.80 36.53 51.60
N THR A 342 -50.61 36.09 51.17
CA THR A 342 -49.91 34.94 51.76
C THR A 342 -48.43 35.28 51.99
N VAL A 343 -47.83 34.68 53.01
CA VAL A 343 -46.55 35.11 53.61
C VAL A 343 -45.33 34.74 52.75
N TYR A 344 -44.37 35.66 52.65
CA TYR A 344 -43.05 35.41 52.06
C TYR A 344 -42.22 34.44 52.90
N PHE A 345 -41.63 33.42 52.27
CA PHE A 345 -40.31 32.92 52.64
C PHE A 345 -39.44 32.77 51.38
N SER A 346 -38.13 32.90 51.54
CA SER A 346 -37.23 33.19 50.41
C SER A 346 -36.71 31.95 49.68
N THR A 347 -36.85 31.94 48.35
CA THR A 347 -36.07 31.05 47.46
C THR A 347 -35.77 31.66 46.08
N ARG A 348 -35.76 33.01 45.98
CA ARG A 348 -35.73 33.74 44.69
C ARG A 348 -34.46 33.51 43.84
N GLY A 349 -33.40 32.94 44.42
CA GLY A 349 -32.14 32.66 43.73
C GLY A 349 -32.08 31.38 42.89
N ARG A 350 -33.04 30.44 43.01
CA ARG A 350 -32.96 29.13 42.30
C ARG A 350 -33.86 29.03 41.07
N ILE A 351 -34.92 29.84 40.95
CA ILE A 351 -35.90 29.74 39.86
C ILE A 351 -35.39 30.43 38.58
N GLN A 352 -34.76 31.60 38.70
CA GLN A 352 -34.20 32.35 37.56
C GLN A 352 -33.13 31.52 36.81
N GLN A 353 -32.22 30.90 37.55
CA GLN A 353 -31.15 30.09 36.97
C GLN A 353 -31.69 28.82 36.27
N THR A 354 -32.91 28.37 36.60
CA THR A 354 -33.59 27.28 35.88
C THR A 354 -34.44 27.76 34.69
N SER A 355 -35.03 28.96 34.71
CA SER A 355 -35.73 29.50 33.53
C SER A 355 -34.74 29.80 32.40
N ASP A 356 -33.60 30.39 32.75
CA ASP A 356 -32.68 30.93 31.76
C ASP A 356 -31.93 29.78 31.08
N ALA A 357 -31.44 28.80 31.86
CA ALA A 357 -30.86 27.56 31.34
C ALA A 357 -31.88 26.68 30.59
N ALA A 358 -33.16 26.68 30.98
CA ALA A 358 -34.20 26.03 30.18
C ALA A 358 -34.36 26.73 28.83
N SER A 359 -34.42 28.06 28.80
CA SER A 359 -34.55 28.84 27.56
C SER A 359 -33.37 28.67 26.61
N GLU A 360 -32.13 28.62 27.11
CA GLU A 360 -30.94 28.29 26.33
C GLU A 360 -31.02 26.85 25.80
N SER A 361 -31.48 25.89 26.60
CA SER A 361 -31.63 24.50 26.17
C SER A 361 -32.71 24.33 25.10
N GLU A 362 -33.83 25.06 25.17
CA GLU A 362 -34.89 25.05 24.18
C GLU A 362 -34.48 25.78 22.90
N MET A 363 -33.79 26.91 23.03
CA MET A 363 -33.23 27.64 21.89
C MET A 363 -32.20 26.78 21.16
N SER A 364 -31.23 26.20 21.86
CA SER A 364 -30.25 25.27 21.30
C SER A 364 -30.91 24.08 20.58
N GLN A 365 -31.99 23.52 21.15
CA GLN A 365 -32.77 22.45 20.54
C GLN A 365 -33.57 22.86 19.29
N LYS A 366 -33.87 24.14 19.09
CA LYS A 366 -34.46 24.64 17.82
C LYS A 366 -33.44 24.72 16.69
N TRP A 367 -32.15 24.93 16.99
CA TRP A 367 -31.10 25.04 15.97
C TRP A 367 -30.46 23.69 15.63
N PHE A 368 -30.27 22.77 16.58
CA PHE A 368 -29.69 21.46 16.30
C PHE A 368 -30.74 20.45 15.79
N THR A 369 -31.06 20.52 14.50
CA THR A 369 -32.00 19.64 13.79
C THR A 369 -31.33 18.90 12.64
N PHE A 370 -31.95 17.81 12.14
CA PHE A 370 -31.39 17.05 11.01
C PHE A 370 -31.29 17.88 9.73
N ALA A 371 -32.30 18.73 9.47
CA ALA A 371 -32.27 19.66 8.33
C ALA A 371 -31.09 20.63 8.41
N ASN A 372 -30.84 21.21 9.59
CA ASN A 372 -29.73 22.14 9.79
C ASN A 372 -28.36 21.44 9.75
N LEU A 373 -28.28 20.19 10.21
CA LEU A 373 -27.08 19.35 10.07
C LEU A 373 -26.77 19.03 8.59
N CYS A 374 -27.79 18.67 7.80
CA CYS A 374 -27.66 18.50 6.35
C CYS A 374 -27.28 19.80 5.63
N LEU A 375 -27.84 20.94 6.04
CA LEU A 375 -27.49 22.25 5.49
C LEU A 375 -26.02 22.58 5.76
N ALA A 376 -25.55 22.43 7.00
CA ALA A 376 -24.14 22.63 7.36
C ALA A 376 -23.20 21.67 6.59
N ALA A 377 -23.59 20.40 6.45
CA ALA A 377 -22.84 19.39 5.69
C ALA A 377 -22.82 19.68 4.18
N THR A 378 -23.85 20.31 3.64
CA THR A 378 -23.94 20.76 2.25
C THR A 378 -23.05 21.98 2.04
N LEU A 379 -23.13 22.99 2.91
CA LEU A 379 -22.29 24.20 2.88
C LEU A 379 -20.80 23.84 2.97
N LEU A 380 -20.42 22.92 3.87
CA LEU A 380 -19.06 22.40 3.96
C LEU A 380 -18.55 21.83 2.62
N ARG A 381 -19.40 21.05 1.91
CA ARG A 381 -19.04 20.46 0.63
C ARG A 381 -19.00 21.49 -0.50
N VAL A 382 -19.91 22.47 -0.52
CA VAL A 382 -19.86 23.59 -1.48
C VAL A 382 -18.60 24.43 -1.28
N ILE A 383 -18.21 24.72 -0.03
CA ILE A 383 -16.96 25.45 0.28
C ILE A 383 -15.74 24.65 -0.19
N LEU A 384 -15.69 23.34 0.07
CA LEU A 384 -14.58 22.48 -0.38
C LEU A 384 -14.50 22.35 -1.90
N LEU A 385 -15.64 22.29 -2.61
CA LEU A 385 -15.67 22.29 -4.08
C LEU A 385 -15.12 23.61 -4.65
N LEU A 386 -15.61 24.76 -4.16
CA LEU A 386 -15.16 26.08 -4.60
C LEU A 386 -13.68 26.32 -4.27
N TYR A 387 -13.23 25.92 -3.09
CA TYR A 387 -11.82 25.93 -2.70
C TYR A 387 -10.98 24.98 -3.58
N GLY A 388 -11.53 23.83 -3.96
CA GLY A 388 -10.89 22.86 -4.82
C GLY A 388 -10.60 23.40 -6.22
N GLU A 389 -11.60 24.00 -6.89
CA GLU A 389 -11.40 24.66 -8.18
C GLU A 389 -10.39 25.82 -8.07
N TRP A 390 -10.43 26.59 -6.98
CA TRP A 390 -9.44 27.64 -6.72
C TRP A 390 -8.02 27.07 -6.53
N GLN A 391 -7.85 26.03 -5.73
CA GLN A 391 -6.55 25.37 -5.51
C GLN A 391 -6.03 24.76 -6.82
N ASP A 392 -6.89 24.11 -7.61
CA ASP A 392 -6.52 23.50 -8.89
C ASP A 392 -6.09 24.55 -9.92
N ALA A 393 -6.65 25.76 -9.89
CA ALA A 393 -6.22 26.87 -10.73
C ALA A 393 -4.96 27.60 -10.23
N ASN A 394 -4.75 27.71 -8.91
CA ASN A 394 -3.73 28.61 -8.33
C ASN A 394 -2.48 27.92 -7.77
N LEU A 395 -2.54 26.64 -7.38
CA LEU A 395 -1.44 25.92 -6.74
C LEU A 395 -0.88 24.78 -7.61
N THR A 396 0.37 24.40 -7.36
CA THR A 396 1.05 23.28 -8.02
C THR A 396 0.44 21.93 -7.59
N VAL A 397 0.31 21.70 -6.29
CA VAL A 397 -0.33 20.50 -5.72
C VAL A 397 -1.84 20.59 -5.87
N LYS A 398 -2.41 19.67 -6.65
CA LYS A 398 -3.84 19.67 -7.01
C LYS A 398 -4.75 19.14 -5.91
N TYR A 399 -5.92 19.77 -5.81
CA TYR A 399 -7.04 19.34 -5.00
C TYR A 399 -7.81 18.21 -5.66
N THR A 400 -8.05 18.26 -6.97
CA THR A 400 -8.68 17.14 -7.68
C THR A 400 -7.86 15.85 -7.52
N ASP A 401 -8.53 14.73 -7.25
CA ASP A 401 -7.92 13.38 -7.24
C ASP A 401 -7.60 12.96 -8.69
N ILE A 402 -6.46 12.29 -8.91
CA ILE A 402 -6.07 11.79 -10.23
C ILE A 402 -7.07 10.78 -10.77
N ASP A 403 -7.73 10.02 -9.88
CA ASP A 403 -8.85 9.14 -10.23
C ASP A 403 -9.97 9.91 -10.96
N TYR A 404 -10.27 11.16 -10.57
CA TYR A 404 -11.33 11.97 -11.19
C TYR A 404 -11.00 12.38 -12.63
N VAL A 405 -9.73 12.66 -12.91
CA VAL A 405 -9.24 12.93 -14.26
C VAL A 405 -9.38 11.69 -15.12
N VAL A 406 -8.94 10.53 -14.60
CA VAL A 406 -9.06 9.22 -15.26
C VAL A 406 -10.52 8.83 -15.51
N PHE A 407 -11.44 9.13 -14.59
CA PHE A 407 -12.88 8.94 -14.79
C PHE A 407 -13.43 9.84 -15.91
N THR A 408 -13.02 11.12 -15.93
CA THR A 408 -13.52 12.10 -16.89
C THR A 408 -12.99 11.85 -18.29
N ASP A 409 -11.73 11.41 -18.42
CA ASP A 409 -11.17 10.97 -19.70
C ASP A 409 -11.87 9.72 -20.23
N ALA A 410 -12.14 8.72 -19.37
CA ALA A 410 -12.92 7.54 -19.76
C ALA A 410 -14.37 7.89 -20.15
N ALA A 411 -15.00 8.85 -19.46
CA ALA A 411 -16.30 9.39 -19.84
C ALA A 411 -16.26 10.10 -21.20
N ARG A 412 -15.15 10.76 -21.56
CA ARG A 412 -14.95 11.38 -22.87
C ARG A 412 -14.94 10.35 -24.00
N HIS A 413 -14.17 9.26 -23.83
CA HIS A 413 -14.19 8.13 -24.76
C HIS A 413 -15.60 7.56 -24.95
N VAL A 414 -16.35 7.34 -23.86
CA VAL A 414 -17.76 6.90 -23.95
C VAL A 414 -18.64 7.90 -24.72
N THR A 415 -18.45 9.21 -24.58
CA THR A 415 -19.17 10.21 -25.41
C THR A 415 -18.73 10.25 -26.87
N GLN A 416 -17.56 9.71 -27.21
CA GLN A 416 -17.02 9.63 -28.57
C GLN A 416 -17.37 8.30 -29.27
N GLY A 417 -17.90 7.32 -28.53
CA GLY A 417 -18.21 5.96 -29.02
C GLY A 417 -17.09 4.94 -28.75
N ASP A 418 -16.01 5.35 -28.09
CA ASP A 418 -14.85 4.51 -27.77
C ASP A 418 -15.06 3.69 -26.48
N SER A 419 -14.21 2.67 -26.29
CA SER A 419 -14.06 1.97 -25.01
C SER A 419 -13.54 2.93 -23.92
N PRO A 420 -14.13 2.95 -22.70
CA PRO A 420 -13.57 3.72 -21.58
C PRO A 420 -12.16 3.24 -21.17
N TYR A 421 -11.76 2.04 -21.58
CA TYR A 421 -10.44 1.47 -21.31
C TYR A 421 -9.35 1.97 -22.27
N ALA A 422 -9.72 2.65 -23.37
CA ALA A 422 -8.80 3.45 -24.17
C ALA A 422 -8.09 4.51 -23.31
N ARG A 423 -8.73 4.97 -22.22
CA ARG A 423 -8.03 5.67 -21.15
C ARG A 423 -7.14 4.70 -20.36
N ALA A 424 -5.85 4.75 -20.66
CA ALA A 424 -4.81 4.14 -19.81
C ALA A 424 -5.04 4.48 -18.33
N THR A 425 -4.80 3.48 -17.48
CA THR A 425 -5.10 3.41 -16.02
C THR A 425 -6.58 3.42 -15.58
N TYR A 426 -7.57 3.44 -16.48
CA TYR A 426 -8.98 3.23 -16.08
C TYR A 426 -9.23 1.75 -15.69
N ARG A 427 -9.67 1.50 -14.44
CA ARG A 427 -9.83 0.15 -13.85
C ARG A 427 -11.17 -0.04 -13.09
N TYR A 428 -12.23 0.59 -13.61
CA TYR A 428 -13.56 0.66 -12.99
C TYR A 428 -14.64 0.13 -13.96
N THR A 429 -15.87 -0.07 -13.49
CA THR A 429 -17.00 -0.48 -14.36
C THR A 429 -17.32 0.64 -15.37
N PRO A 430 -17.68 0.33 -16.64
CA PRO A 430 -18.08 1.35 -17.61
C PRO A 430 -19.29 2.17 -17.16
N LEU A 431 -20.13 1.61 -16.26
CA LEU A 431 -21.24 2.34 -15.65
C LEU A 431 -20.79 3.63 -14.93
N LEU A 432 -19.57 3.67 -14.38
CA LEU A 432 -19.02 4.89 -13.78
C LEU A 432 -18.65 5.93 -14.84
N ALA A 433 -18.04 5.53 -15.96
CA ALA A 433 -17.77 6.44 -17.08
C ALA A 433 -19.07 6.96 -17.71
N ILE A 434 -20.06 6.08 -17.94
CA ILE A 434 -21.39 6.43 -18.46
C ILE A 434 -22.09 7.46 -17.55
N LEU A 435 -22.09 7.22 -16.23
CA LEU A 435 -22.66 8.11 -15.21
C LEU A 435 -21.98 9.49 -15.15
N LEU A 436 -20.74 9.58 -15.61
CA LEU A 436 -19.92 10.80 -15.60
C LEU A 436 -19.81 11.50 -16.96
N THR A 437 -20.49 11.01 -18.00
CA THR A 437 -20.58 11.72 -19.29
C THR A 437 -21.01 13.19 -19.20
N PRO A 438 -21.84 13.65 -18.23
CA PRO A 438 -22.13 15.08 -18.07
C PRO A 438 -20.92 15.94 -17.65
N ASN A 439 -19.80 15.34 -17.20
CA ASN A 439 -18.54 16.08 -17.02
C ASN A 439 -18.06 16.72 -18.33
N ILE A 440 -18.44 16.16 -19.49
CA ILE A 440 -17.99 16.59 -20.82
C ILE A 440 -18.88 17.71 -21.38
N PHE A 441 -20.20 17.60 -21.20
CA PHE A 441 -21.18 18.48 -21.86
C PHE A 441 -22.00 19.39 -20.93
N LEU A 442 -21.88 19.24 -19.60
CA LEU A 442 -22.57 20.10 -18.62
C LEU A 442 -21.58 20.97 -17.84
N PHE A 443 -20.68 20.37 -17.05
CA PHE A 443 -19.49 21.02 -16.49
C PHE A 443 -18.54 19.98 -15.89
N TYR A 444 -17.22 20.23 -15.98
CA TYR A 444 -16.15 19.30 -15.59
C TYR A 444 -16.34 18.67 -14.20
N SER A 445 -16.78 19.46 -13.22
CA SER A 445 -16.92 19.04 -11.81
C SER A 445 -18.28 18.42 -11.46
N PHE A 446 -19.12 18.05 -12.44
CA PHE A 446 -20.42 17.42 -12.20
C PHE A 446 -20.32 16.15 -11.34
N GLY A 447 -19.35 15.28 -11.63
CA GLY A 447 -19.08 14.08 -10.85
C GLY A 447 -18.70 14.37 -9.39
N LYS A 448 -17.90 15.42 -9.13
CA LYS A 448 -17.58 15.85 -7.75
C LYS A 448 -18.87 16.20 -6.97
N CYS A 449 -19.79 16.93 -7.62
CA CYS A 449 -21.11 17.26 -7.05
C CYS A 449 -21.97 16.00 -6.82
N LEU A 450 -21.96 15.03 -7.75
CA LEU A 450 -22.68 13.76 -7.62
C LEU A 450 -22.16 12.92 -6.45
N PHE A 451 -20.84 12.84 -6.25
CA PHE A 451 -20.24 12.12 -5.14
C PHE A 451 -20.51 12.83 -3.80
N ALA A 452 -20.42 14.16 -3.76
CA ALA A 452 -20.81 14.96 -2.61
C ALA A 452 -22.30 14.82 -2.24
N LEU A 453 -23.19 14.63 -3.21
CA LEU A 453 -24.61 14.33 -2.99
C LEU A 453 -24.81 12.90 -2.43
N ALA A 454 -24.09 11.91 -2.96
CA ALA A 454 -24.11 10.54 -2.42
C ALA A 454 -23.64 10.50 -0.95
N ASP A 455 -22.65 11.32 -0.60
CA ASP A 455 -22.17 11.56 0.75
C ASP A 455 -23.28 12.01 1.72
N LEU A 456 -24.12 12.96 1.28
CA LEU A 456 -25.27 13.44 2.05
C LEU A 456 -26.36 12.37 2.18
N LEU A 457 -26.58 11.58 1.12
CA LEU A 457 -27.54 10.47 1.10
C LEU A 457 -27.10 9.32 2.01
N VAL A 458 -25.80 9.05 2.14
CA VAL A 458 -25.26 8.13 3.16
C VAL A 458 -25.60 8.63 4.57
N GLY A 459 -25.42 9.93 4.86
CA GLY A 459 -25.83 10.52 6.13
C GLY A 459 -27.33 10.42 6.42
N TYR A 460 -28.18 10.60 5.40
CA TYR A 460 -29.62 10.35 5.50
C TYR A 460 -29.95 8.88 5.81
N LEU A 461 -29.31 7.93 5.12
CA LEU A 461 -29.50 6.49 5.37
C LEU A 461 -29.06 6.09 6.79
N ILE A 462 -27.95 6.65 7.29
CA ILE A 462 -27.51 6.49 8.69
C ILE A 462 -28.63 6.95 9.65
N HIS A 463 -29.14 8.17 9.48
CA HIS A 463 -30.21 8.72 10.32
C HIS A 463 -31.45 7.81 10.32
N GLN A 464 -31.94 7.43 9.13
CA GLN A 464 -33.13 6.57 9.01
C GLN A 464 -32.94 5.21 9.69
N ILE A 465 -31.77 4.59 9.57
CA ILE A 465 -31.44 3.32 10.24
C ILE A 465 -31.43 3.51 11.77
N LEU A 466 -30.82 4.58 12.28
CA LEU A 466 -30.76 4.86 13.73
C LEU A 466 -32.17 5.07 14.31
N ILE A 467 -33.03 5.86 13.66
CA ILE A 467 -34.42 6.09 14.09
C ILE A 467 -35.22 4.78 14.05
N LEU A 468 -35.11 3.97 12.98
CA LEU A 468 -35.83 2.69 12.88
C LEU A 468 -35.43 1.67 13.97
N ARG A 469 -34.21 1.73 14.50
CA ARG A 469 -33.73 0.94 15.65
C ARG A 469 -34.10 1.54 17.02
N GLY A 470 -34.99 2.53 17.04
CA GLY A 470 -35.53 3.13 18.27
C GLY A 470 -34.60 4.16 18.91
N MET A 471 -33.70 4.80 18.15
CA MET A 471 -32.95 5.96 18.65
C MET A 471 -33.82 7.21 18.69
N SER A 472 -33.67 8.03 19.74
CA SER A 472 -34.26 9.38 19.76
C SER A 472 -33.47 10.33 18.86
N SER A 473 -34.17 11.16 18.08
CA SER A 473 -33.55 12.04 17.07
C SER A 473 -32.36 12.85 17.60
N LYS A 474 -32.48 13.45 18.81
CA LYS A 474 -31.40 14.20 19.48
C LYS A 474 -30.10 13.40 19.67
N ARG A 475 -30.15 12.07 19.78
CA ARG A 475 -28.97 11.19 19.86
C ARG A 475 -28.46 10.80 18.47
N ALA A 476 -29.36 10.60 17.50
CA ALA A 476 -28.99 10.28 16.12
C ALA A 476 -28.11 11.40 15.52
N LEU A 477 -28.50 12.67 15.70
CA LEU A 477 -27.77 13.84 15.16
C LEU A 477 -26.27 13.87 15.49
N TRP A 478 -25.89 13.45 16.71
CA TRP A 478 -24.48 13.39 17.12
C TRP A 478 -23.69 12.27 16.45
N LEU A 479 -24.36 11.20 16.00
CA LEU A 479 -23.78 10.09 15.25
C LEU A 479 -23.78 10.38 13.75
N ASP A 480 -24.85 10.99 13.23
CA ASP A 480 -24.95 11.48 11.86
C ASP A 480 -23.81 12.46 11.55
N ALA A 481 -23.48 13.34 12.50
CA ALA A 481 -22.37 14.30 12.42
C ALA A 481 -20.99 13.64 12.22
N LEU A 482 -20.78 12.41 12.72
CA LEU A 482 -19.52 11.65 12.54
C LEU A 482 -19.28 11.21 11.08
N TRP A 483 -20.30 11.34 10.23
CA TRP A 483 -20.21 11.20 8.78
C TRP A 483 -20.39 12.55 8.08
N LEU A 484 -21.50 13.25 8.36
CA LEU A 484 -21.92 14.46 7.65
C LEU A 484 -20.94 15.64 7.81
N LEU A 485 -20.32 15.81 8.99
CA LEU A 485 -19.35 16.88 9.27
C LEU A 485 -17.90 16.38 9.35
N ASN A 486 -17.65 15.13 8.93
CA ASN A 486 -16.32 14.54 8.98
C ASN A 486 -15.44 15.10 7.84
N PRO A 487 -14.30 15.75 8.15
CA PRO A 487 -13.48 16.41 7.13
C PRO A 487 -12.82 15.41 6.17
N MET A 488 -12.52 14.18 6.59
CA MET A 488 -11.98 13.16 5.69
C MET A 488 -13.03 12.74 4.66
N VAL A 489 -14.26 12.48 5.12
CA VAL A 489 -15.40 12.07 4.28
C VAL A 489 -15.73 13.16 3.25
N ALA A 490 -15.91 14.39 3.72
CA ALA A 490 -16.23 15.53 2.85
C ALA A 490 -15.11 15.84 1.84
N ASN A 491 -13.85 15.72 2.24
CA ASN A 491 -12.70 15.96 1.37
C ASN A 491 -12.58 14.86 0.29
N ILE A 492 -12.73 13.57 0.63
CA ILE A 492 -12.63 12.48 -0.37
C ILE A 492 -13.68 12.61 -1.47
N SER A 493 -14.95 12.88 -1.11
CA SER A 493 -16.02 13.04 -2.10
C SER A 493 -15.84 14.28 -2.97
N THR A 494 -15.47 15.43 -2.38
CA THR A 494 -15.29 16.70 -3.12
C THR A 494 -13.98 16.80 -3.91
N ARG A 495 -12.94 16.03 -3.57
CA ARG A 495 -11.77 15.83 -4.45
C ARG A 495 -12.10 15.04 -5.72
N GLY A 496 -13.26 14.36 -5.77
CA GLY A 496 -13.73 13.61 -6.94
C GLY A 496 -13.57 12.09 -6.84
N ASN A 497 -13.54 11.50 -5.64
CA ASN A 497 -13.53 10.04 -5.51
C ASN A 497 -14.96 9.45 -5.37
N ALA A 498 -15.20 8.29 -5.98
CA ALA A 498 -16.52 7.68 -6.13
C ALA A 498 -16.99 6.77 -4.97
N GLU A 499 -16.20 6.52 -3.90
CA GLU A 499 -16.56 5.54 -2.86
C GLU A 499 -17.88 5.86 -2.12
N SER A 500 -18.31 7.12 -2.07
CA SER A 500 -19.59 7.53 -1.47
C SER A 500 -20.82 6.95 -2.18
N LEU A 501 -20.73 6.65 -3.49
CA LEU A 501 -21.78 5.91 -4.22
C LEU A 501 -21.91 4.48 -3.70
N LEU A 502 -20.79 3.80 -3.45
CA LEU A 502 -20.77 2.45 -2.88
C LEU A 502 -21.30 2.45 -1.44
N GLY A 503 -20.92 3.44 -0.63
CA GLY A 503 -21.51 3.64 0.70
C GLY A 503 -23.04 3.77 0.64
N CYS A 504 -23.56 4.52 -0.32
CA CYS A 504 -25.00 4.67 -0.55
C CYS A 504 -25.67 3.34 -0.95
N MET A 505 -25.09 2.57 -1.87
CA MET A 505 -25.65 1.28 -2.29
C MET A 505 -25.62 0.24 -1.15
N VAL A 506 -24.56 0.23 -0.34
CA VAL A 506 -24.41 -0.68 0.80
C VAL A 506 -25.41 -0.36 1.91
N LEU A 507 -25.50 0.89 2.38
CA LEU A 507 -26.49 1.27 3.39
C LEU A 507 -27.92 1.18 2.86
N GLY A 508 -28.13 1.51 1.57
CA GLY A 508 -29.41 1.35 0.89
C GLY A 508 -29.88 -0.10 0.88
N THR A 509 -28.99 -1.05 0.62
CA THR A 509 -29.26 -2.50 0.72
C THR A 509 -29.74 -2.88 2.12
N LEU A 510 -29.03 -2.46 3.17
CA LEU A 510 -29.37 -2.76 4.57
C LEU A 510 -30.71 -2.12 4.98
N TYR A 511 -30.93 -0.86 4.61
CA TYR A 511 -32.18 -0.13 4.85
C TYR A 511 -33.39 -0.77 4.14
N LEU A 512 -33.22 -1.23 2.89
CA LEU A 512 -34.27 -1.91 2.14
C LEU A 512 -34.61 -3.28 2.74
N PHE A 513 -33.63 -4.04 3.25
CA PHE A 513 -33.91 -5.27 4.00
C PHE A 513 -34.68 -4.98 5.29
N MET A 514 -34.27 -3.99 6.10
CA MET A 514 -34.98 -3.58 7.32
C MET A 514 -36.44 -3.19 7.02
N THR A 515 -36.66 -2.36 6.00
CA THR A 515 -37.99 -1.91 5.55
C THR A 515 -38.77 -2.96 4.76
N ARG A 516 -38.33 -4.23 4.79
CA ARG A 516 -38.94 -5.41 4.15
C ARG A 516 -39.09 -5.32 2.61
N ARG A 517 -38.37 -4.40 1.97
CA ARG A 517 -38.32 -4.22 0.50
C ARG A 517 -37.31 -5.19 -0.13
N PHE A 518 -37.63 -6.49 -0.06
CA PHE A 518 -36.72 -7.59 -0.39
C PHE A 518 -36.13 -7.53 -1.81
N TYR A 519 -36.96 -7.48 -2.86
CA TYR A 519 -36.46 -7.48 -4.24
C TYR A 519 -35.59 -6.25 -4.58
N PRO A 520 -35.97 -5.00 -4.22
CA PRO A 520 -35.09 -3.84 -4.32
C PRO A 520 -33.76 -3.99 -3.57
N ALA A 521 -33.76 -4.60 -2.37
CA ALA A 521 -32.52 -4.82 -1.61
C ALA A 521 -31.56 -5.77 -2.36
N CYS A 522 -32.09 -6.85 -2.95
CA CYS A 522 -31.31 -7.78 -3.77
C CYS A 522 -30.76 -7.10 -5.04
N ALA A 523 -31.56 -6.25 -5.69
CA ALA A 523 -31.16 -5.53 -6.89
C ALA A 523 -30.05 -4.51 -6.62
N ILE A 524 -30.17 -3.69 -5.56
CA ILE A 524 -29.10 -2.74 -5.18
C ILE A 524 -27.85 -3.50 -4.70
N PHE A 525 -27.99 -4.65 -4.04
CA PHE A 525 -26.84 -5.49 -3.69
C PHE A 525 -26.09 -6.00 -4.94
N GLY A 526 -26.80 -6.55 -5.92
CA GLY A 526 -26.22 -6.99 -7.20
C GLY A 526 -25.54 -5.85 -7.97
N LEU A 527 -26.15 -4.66 -7.98
CA LEU A 527 -25.57 -3.44 -8.54
C LEU A 527 -24.28 -3.04 -7.80
N ALA A 528 -24.27 -3.04 -6.47
CA ALA A 528 -23.11 -2.68 -5.67
C ALA A 528 -21.90 -3.59 -5.98
N VAL A 529 -22.14 -4.90 -6.06
CA VAL A 529 -21.10 -5.91 -6.38
C VAL A 529 -20.62 -5.80 -7.83
N HIS A 530 -21.49 -5.42 -8.77
CA HIS A 530 -21.07 -5.12 -10.15
C HIS A 530 -20.20 -3.85 -10.21
N PHE A 531 -20.60 -2.80 -9.47
CA PHE A 531 -19.95 -1.49 -9.48
C PHE A 531 -18.53 -1.53 -8.89
N LYS A 532 -18.31 -2.32 -7.84
CA LYS A 532 -16.99 -2.69 -7.31
C LYS A 532 -17.14 -4.02 -6.58
N ILE A 533 -16.22 -4.97 -6.77
CA ILE A 533 -16.44 -6.36 -6.32
C ILE A 533 -16.54 -6.54 -4.78
N TYR A 534 -15.98 -5.63 -3.98
CA TYR A 534 -15.80 -5.83 -2.53
C TYR A 534 -17.08 -6.07 -1.69
N PRO A 535 -18.28 -5.50 -1.97
CA PRO A 535 -19.48 -5.73 -1.18
C PRO A 535 -19.95 -7.19 -1.19
N VAL A 536 -19.40 -8.05 -2.05
CA VAL A 536 -19.66 -9.50 -2.07
C VAL A 536 -19.41 -10.16 -0.70
N ILE A 537 -18.52 -9.60 0.13
CA ILE A 537 -18.27 -10.10 1.49
C ILE A 537 -19.53 -10.07 2.38
N TYR A 538 -20.45 -9.13 2.13
CA TYR A 538 -21.72 -9.02 2.85
C TYR A 538 -22.75 -10.08 2.46
N ALA A 539 -22.56 -10.81 1.35
CA ALA A 539 -23.43 -11.95 1.00
C ALA A 539 -23.44 -13.00 2.12
N VAL A 540 -22.31 -13.17 2.84
CA VAL A 540 -22.17 -14.10 3.96
C VAL A 540 -23.14 -13.75 5.11
N PRO A 541 -23.04 -12.60 5.80
CA PRO A 541 -23.98 -12.28 6.87
C PRO A 541 -25.42 -12.08 6.35
N LEU A 542 -25.64 -11.58 5.13
CA LEU A 542 -26.99 -11.44 4.57
C LEU A 542 -27.70 -12.80 4.39
N LEU A 543 -27.01 -13.83 3.89
CA LEU A 543 -27.58 -15.18 3.80
C LEU A 543 -27.96 -15.74 5.18
N PHE A 544 -27.14 -15.53 6.21
CA PHE A 544 -27.43 -15.98 7.58
C PHE A 544 -28.50 -15.12 8.29
N LEU A 545 -28.62 -13.83 7.93
CA LEU A 545 -29.71 -12.96 8.36
C LEU A 545 -31.05 -13.44 7.80
N LEU A 546 -31.09 -13.82 6.51
CA LEU A 546 -32.25 -14.38 5.77
C LEU A 546 -32.62 -15.83 6.16
N ASP A 547 -32.29 -16.27 7.38
CA ASP A 547 -32.92 -17.44 7.99
C ASP A 547 -34.39 -17.11 8.32
N ASN A 548 -35.27 -18.12 8.25
CA ASN A 548 -36.66 -17.96 8.70
C ASN A 548 -36.75 -17.85 10.24
N ARG A 549 -35.69 -18.22 10.96
CA ARG A 549 -35.53 -18.02 12.40
C ARG A 549 -35.08 -16.59 12.71
N TYR A 550 -36.02 -15.80 13.24
CA TYR A 550 -35.80 -14.43 13.73
C TYR A 550 -35.69 -14.43 15.26
N GLY A 551 -34.71 -13.70 15.82
CA GLY A 551 -34.47 -13.62 17.26
C GLY A 551 -33.82 -14.86 17.90
N ASP A 552 -33.94 -16.05 17.29
CA ASP A 552 -33.26 -17.26 17.78
C ASP A 552 -31.73 -17.17 17.65
N PRO A 553 -30.95 -17.67 18.63
CA PRO A 553 -29.51 -17.85 18.49
C PRO A 553 -29.20 -18.93 17.43
N ILE A 554 -28.11 -18.76 16.70
CA ILE A 554 -27.69 -19.73 15.67
C ILE A 554 -27.13 -20.98 16.35
N GLU A 555 -27.92 -22.06 16.42
CA GLU A 555 -27.43 -23.38 16.84
C GLU A 555 -26.50 -24.00 15.78
N PHE A 556 -25.24 -23.56 15.74
CA PHE A 556 -24.23 -24.12 14.83
C PHE A 556 -22.79 -23.95 15.34
N PRO A 557 -22.02 -25.04 15.38
CA PRO A 557 -22.15 -26.04 16.44
C PRO A 557 -21.84 -25.45 17.82
N ARG A 558 -22.39 -26.04 18.90
CA ARG A 558 -22.21 -25.57 20.29
C ARG A 558 -20.73 -25.38 20.71
N MET A 559 -19.79 -26.06 20.04
CA MET A 559 -18.33 -25.93 20.17
C MET A 559 -17.79 -24.49 20.06
N ILE A 560 -18.42 -23.59 19.29
CA ILE A 560 -17.96 -22.20 19.16
C ILE A 560 -18.58 -21.31 20.26
N TRP A 561 -19.80 -21.61 20.69
CA TRP A 561 -20.54 -20.78 21.67
C TRP A 561 -20.27 -21.18 23.13
N SER A 562 -20.05 -22.47 23.42
CA SER A 562 -19.49 -22.90 24.73
C SER A 562 -18.16 -22.21 25.01
N TYR A 563 -17.40 -21.90 23.96
CA TYR A 563 -16.15 -21.15 24.03
C TYR A 563 -16.32 -19.74 24.60
N GLN A 564 -17.50 -19.09 24.60
CA GLN A 564 -17.66 -17.81 25.31
C GLN A 564 -17.62 -17.98 26.83
N GLN A 565 -18.33 -18.96 27.39
CA GLN A 565 -18.26 -19.25 28.83
C GLN A 565 -16.89 -19.83 29.22
N TYR A 566 -16.35 -20.76 28.42
CA TYR A 566 -15.05 -21.36 28.68
C TYR A 566 -13.89 -20.36 28.58
N ARG A 567 -13.99 -19.37 27.69
CA ARG A 567 -12.98 -18.30 27.52
C ARG A 567 -13.11 -17.20 28.56
N LEU A 568 -14.29 -16.91 29.11
CA LEU A 568 -14.41 -16.06 30.29
C LEU A 568 -13.70 -16.72 31.49
N TYR A 569 -13.98 -18.01 31.74
CA TYR A 569 -13.32 -18.79 32.78
C TYR A 569 -11.79 -18.83 32.64
N ILE A 570 -11.27 -19.16 31.45
CA ILE A 570 -9.83 -19.22 31.20
C ILE A 570 -9.18 -17.82 31.26
N LEU A 571 -9.81 -16.77 30.73
CA LEU A 571 -9.22 -15.43 30.77
C LEU A 571 -9.24 -14.81 32.18
N GLN A 572 -10.28 -15.05 33.00
CA GLN A 572 -10.21 -14.69 34.42
C GLN A 572 -9.04 -15.42 35.11
N ARG A 573 -8.89 -16.73 34.86
CA ARG A 573 -7.83 -17.54 35.50
C ARG A 573 -6.40 -17.22 35.03
N TYR A 574 -6.22 -16.63 33.86
CA TYR A 574 -4.90 -16.24 33.32
C TYR A 574 -4.56 -14.74 33.44
N PHE A 575 -5.52 -13.87 33.71
CA PHE A 575 -5.29 -12.42 33.86
C PHE A 575 -5.68 -11.86 35.24
N TYR A 576 -6.18 -12.70 36.15
CA TYR A 576 -6.48 -12.32 37.54
C TYR A 576 -5.70 -13.19 38.53
N HIS A 577 -4.37 -13.07 38.46
CA HIS A 577 -3.45 -13.63 39.44
C HIS A 577 -2.48 -12.53 39.90
N ASP A 578 -3.02 -11.59 40.68
CA ASP A 578 -2.34 -10.94 41.81
C ASP A 578 -3.37 -10.18 42.67
N GLY A 579 -3.14 -10.19 43.99
CA GLY A 579 -3.70 -9.28 45.01
C GLY A 579 -5.18 -8.89 44.97
N GLU A 580 -6.06 -9.63 45.66
CA GLU A 580 -6.67 -9.18 46.93
C GLU A 580 -7.58 -10.26 47.54
N SER A 581 -7.59 -10.38 48.87
CA SER A 581 -8.42 -11.33 49.61
C SER A 581 -9.54 -10.61 50.36
N THR A 582 -10.70 -10.46 49.72
CA THR A 582 -11.92 -9.98 50.37
C THR A 582 -12.88 -11.14 50.63
N ASN A 583 -13.19 -11.39 51.91
CA ASN A 583 -14.22 -12.34 52.30
C ASN A 583 -15.60 -11.72 52.09
N ASP A 584 -16.33 -12.17 51.06
CA ASP A 584 -17.76 -11.90 50.92
C ASP A 584 -18.48 -13.22 50.60
N THR A 585 -19.26 -13.72 51.56
CA THR A 585 -19.81 -15.08 51.56
C THR A 585 -21.32 -15.11 51.33
N ASP A 586 -21.81 -14.64 50.18
CA ASP A 586 -23.21 -14.87 49.80
C ASP A 586 -23.52 -14.90 48.28
N TYR A 587 -22.91 -15.84 47.53
CA TYR A 587 -23.50 -16.32 46.28
C TYR A 587 -23.05 -17.74 45.90
N GLN A 588 -23.98 -18.71 45.97
CA GLN A 588 -23.80 -20.08 45.48
C GLN A 588 -24.65 -20.31 44.22
N PRO A 589 -24.11 -20.12 43.00
CA PRO A 589 -24.83 -20.44 41.78
C PRO A 589 -24.95 -21.96 41.61
N THR A 590 -26.18 -22.47 41.49
CA THR A 590 -26.44 -23.90 41.38
C THR A 590 -25.87 -24.50 40.09
N MET A 591 -25.00 -25.50 40.25
CA MET A 591 -24.33 -26.19 39.15
C MET A 591 -25.33 -27.03 38.32
N PRO A 592 -25.33 -26.92 36.98
CA PRO A 592 -25.99 -27.90 36.13
C PRO A 592 -25.34 -29.27 36.30
N VAL A 593 -26.16 -30.31 36.44
CA VAL A 593 -25.68 -31.71 36.56
C VAL A 593 -24.86 -32.08 35.31
N ALA A 594 -23.66 -32.63 35.53
CA ALA A 594 -22.79 -33.06 34.44
C ALA A 594 -23.48 -34.16 33.61
N PRO A 595 -23.45 -34.08 32.26
CA PRO A 595 -24.06 -35.12 31.43
C PRO A 595 -23.36 -36.46 31.61
N SER A 596 -24.16 -37.53 31.67
CA SER A 596 -23.70 -38.91 31.83
C SER A 596 -22.63 -39.29 30.80
N PRO A 597 -21.63 -40.12 31.16
CA PRO A 597 -20.61 -40.56 30.21
C PRO A 597 -21.25 -41.34 29.05
N ILE A 598 -21.05 -40.84 27.83
CA ILE A 598 -21.56 -41.44 26.60
C ILE A 598 -20.90 -42.82 26.39
N PRO A 599 -21.65 -43.88 26.02
CA PRO A 599 -21.09 -45.20 25.75
C PRO A 599 -19.96 -45.18 24.71
N LYS A 600 -18.92 -46.00 24.93
CA LYS A 600 -17.78 -46.15 24.00
C LYS A 600 -18.13 -47.07 22.82
N GLU A 601 -18.98 -46.61 21.91
CA GLU A 601 -19.10 -47.27 20.60
C GLU A 601 -17.82 -47.09 19.78
N GLN A 602 -17.21 -48.21 19.37
CA GLN A 602 -16.00 -48.24 18.53
C GLN A 602 -16.32 -47.97 17.04
N SER A 603 -16.98 -46.84 16.77
CA SER A 603 -17.16 -46.32 15.42
C SER A 603 -15.82 -46.07 14.74
N THR A 604 -15.64 -46.64 13.55
CA THR A 604 -14.42 -46.51 12.74
C THR A 604 -14.23 -45.10 12.19
N TRP A 605 -13.01 -44.74 11.80
CA TRP A 605 -12.71 -43.42 11.24
C TRP A 605 -13.49 -43.13 9.94
N SER A 606 -13.70 -44.14 9.09
CA SER A 606 -14.55 -44.05 7.90
C SER A 606 -16.00 -43.73 8.27
N GLU A 607 -16.61 -44.46 9.21
CA GLU A 607 -17.98 -44.20 9.66
C GLU A 607 -18.15 -42.80 10.26
N ARG A 608 -17.15 -42.31 11.02
CA ARG A 608 -17.14 -40.94 11.55
C ARG A 608 -17.07 -39.89 10.45
N LEU A 609 -16.24 -40.09 9.43
CA LEU A 609 -16.17 -39.21 8.26
C LEU A 609 -17.48 -39.25 7.45
N THR A 610 -18.07 -40.43 7.22
CA THR A 610 -19.34 -40.59 6.51
C THR A 610 -20.55 -40.10 7.32
N SER A 611 -20.47 -40.09 8.66
CA SER A 611 -21.46 -39.45 9.53
C SER A 611 -21.33 -37.93 9.47
N CYS A 612 -20.10 -37.41 9.59
CA CYS A 612 -19.81 -35.97 9.51
C CYS A 612 -20.19 -35.38 8.15
N SER A 613 -19.88 -36.06 7.03
CA SER A 613 -20.25 -35.60 5.69
C SER A 613 -21.76 -35.64 5.44
N ARG A 614 -22.47 -36.67 5.93
CA ARG A 614 -23.96 -36.71 5.89
C ARG A 614 -24.59 -35.62 6.75
N ALA A 615 -24.02 -35.34 7.93
CA ALA A 615 -24.47 -34.25 8.79
C ALA A 615 -24.23 -32.88 8.15
N ALA A 616 -23.05 -32.65 7.58
CA ALA A 616 -22.71 -31.43 6.85
C ALA A 616 -23.62 -31.24 5.62
N LEU A 617 -23.80 -32.27 4.79
CA LEU A 617 -24.69 -32.26 3.63
C LEU A 617 -26.14 -31.95 4.04
N ARG A 618 -26.65 -32.58 5.11
CA ARG A 618 -27.97 -32.28 5.66
C ARG A 618 -28.09 -30.82 6.11
N GLN A 619 -27.06 -30.26 6.73
CA GLN A 619 -27.03 -28.85 7.13
C GLN A 619 -26.93 -27.90 5.92
N CYS A 620 -26.18 -28.27 4.86
CA CYS A 620 -26.17 -27.52 3.60
C CYS A 620 -27.54 -27.51 2.93
N ILE A 621 -28.25 -28.65 2.91
CA ILE A 621 -29.63 -28.74 2.39
C ILE A 621 -30.58 -27.88 3.25
N LEU A 622 -30.50 -27.96 4.57
CA LEU A 622 -31.29 -27.12 5.49
C LEU A 622 -30.92 -25.63 5.43
N PHE A 623 -29.73 -25.28 4.90
CA PHE A 623 -29.35 -23.89 4.66
C PHE A 623 -30.09 -23.30 3.44
N LEU A 624 -30.54 -24.11 2.48
CA LEU A 624 -31.24 -23.65 1.28
C LEU A 624 -32.71 -23.30 1.59
N THR A 625 -32.97 -22.07 2.02
CA THR A 625 -34.33 -21.51 2.15
C THR A 625 -34.75 -20.79 0.86
N PRO A 626 -36.06 -20.69 0.54
CA PRO A 626 -36.54 -19.90 -0.61
C PRO A 626 -36.04 -18.45 -0.58
N SER A 627 -35.99 -17.83 0.60
CA SER A 627 -35.45 -16.48 0.83
C SER A 627 -33.97 -16.34 0.43
N ARG A 628 -33.14 -17.34 0.75
CA ARG A 628 -31.71 -17.37 0.40
C ARG A 628 -31.49 -17.66 -1.08
N ILE A 629 -32.25 -18.59 -1.65
CA ILE A 629 -32.22 -18.91 -3.09
C ILE A 629 -32.63 -17.68 -3.90
N MET A 630 -33.73 -17.01 -3.53
CA MET A 630 -34.22 -15.81 -4.23
C MET A 630 -33.26 -14.62 -4.07
N PHE A 631 -32.64 -14.44 -2.89
CA PHE A 631 -31.59 -13.43 -2.71
C PHE A 631 -30.40 -13.67 -3.64
N GLY A 632 -29.93 -14.91 -3.71
CA GLY A 632 -28.88 -15.33 -4.64
C GLY A 632 -29.28 -15.07 -6.09
N ALA A 633 -30.43 -15.58 -6.52
CA ALA A 633 -30.91 -15.49 -7.90
C ALA A 633 -31.13 -14.04 -8.37
N VAL A 634 -31.78 -13.19 -7.58
CA VAL A 634 -32.07 -11.80 -7.97
C VAL A 634 -30.81 -10.94 -7.96
N SER A 635 -29.92 -11.12 -6.97
CA SER A 635 -28.65 -10.39 -6.92
C SER A 635 -27.72 -10.83 -8.06
N ALA A 636 -27.68 -12.13 -8.36
CA ALA A 636 -26.93 -12.70 -9.47
C ALA A 636 -27.49 -12.26 -10.83
N LEU A 637 -28.81 -12.17 -10.99
CA LEU A 637 -29.44 -11.68 -12.22
C LEU A 637 -29.03 -10.24 -12.53
N VAL A 638 -28.99 -9.35 -11.52
CA VAL A 638 -28.51 -7.97 -11.72
C VAL A 638 -27.00 -7.95 -11.97
N PHE A 639 -26.19 -8.69 -11.20
CA PHE A 639 -24.74 -8.76 -11.39
C PHE A 639 -24.36 -9.29 -12.77
N PHE A 640 -24.79 -10.50 -13.13
CA PHE A 640 -24.48 -11.13 -14.41
C PHE A 640 -25.19 -10.47 -15.59
N GLY A 641 -26.37 -9.88 -15.39
CA GLY A 641 -27.04 -9.07 -16.41
C GLY A 641 -26.24 -7.83 -16.79
N LEU A 642 -25.83 -7.02 -15.80
CA LEU A 642 -24.98 -5.85 -16.04
C LEU A 642 -23.61 -6.25 -16.60
N THR A 643 -22.97 -7.28 -16.02
CA THR A 643 -21.69 -7.82 -16.51
C THR A 643 -21.81 -8.34 -17.95
N GLY A 644 -22.92 -9.00 -18.31
CA GLY A 644 -23.20 -9.43 -19.67
C GLY A 644 -23.37 -8.25 -20.64
N CYS A 645 -24.15 -7.23 -20.27
CA CYS A 645 -24.31 -6.02 -21.08
C CYS A 645 -22.98 -5.27 -21.29
N MET A 646 -22.15 -5.13 -20.25
CA MET A 646 -20.85 -4.48 -20.38
C MET A 646 -19.86 -5.32 -21.21
N TYR A 647 -19.91 -6.65 -21.11
CA TYR A 647 -19.11 -7.55 -21.96
C TYR A 647 -19.51 -7.49 -23.44
N GLN A 648 -20.81 -7.40 -23.75
CA GLN A 648 -21.28 -7.23 -25.13
C GLN A 648 -20.89 -5.87 -25.75
N LEU A 649 -20.58 -4.85 -24.93
CA LEU A 649 -20.15 -3.54 -25.39
C LEU A 649 -18.61 -3.38 -25.48
N TYR A 650 -17.86 -4.02 -24.59
CA TYR A 650 -16.42 -3.75 -24.41
C TYR A 650 -15.53 -5.01 -24.33
N GLY A 651 -16.10 -6.20 -24.53
CA GLY A 651 -15.36 -7.46 -24.59
C GLY A 651 -14.47 -7.75 -23.38
N ASP A 652 -13.31 -8.37 -23.64
CA ASP A 652 -12.39 -8.83 -22.59
C ASP A 652 -11.72 -7.68 -21.82
N GLU A 653 -11.61 -6.47 -22.40
CA GLU A 653 -11.10 -5.28 -21.69
C GLU A 653 -11.88 -5.01 -20.41
N PHE A 654 -13.22 -5.11 -20.49
CA PHE A 654 -14.10 -4.90 -19.35
C PHE A 654 -13.86 -5.91 -18.22
N LEU A 655 -13.77 -7.20 -18.54
CA LEU A 655 -13.51 -8.24 -17.53
C LEU A 655 -12.11 -8.11 -16.92
N GLN A 656 -11.11 -7.85 -17.78
CA GLN A 656 -9.73 -7.69 -17.38
C GLN A 656 -9.55 -6.48 -16.47
N HIS A 657 -10.13 -5.32 -16.79
CA HIS A 657 -9.92 -4.09 -16.03
C HIS A 657 -10.89 -3.87 -14.87
N THR A 658 -12.13 -4.38 -14.93
CA THR A 658 -13.11 -4.23 -13.84
C THR A 658 -12.95 -5.30 -12.75
N TYR A 659 -12.54 -6.53 -13.11
CA TYR A 659 -12.50 -7.65 -12.17
C TYR A 659 -11.11 -8.30 -12.05
N PHE A 660 -10.56 -8.87 -13.13
CA PHE A 660 -9.35 -9.71 -13.01
C PHE A 660 -8.11 -8.91 -12.59
N TYR A 661 -7.98 -7.65 -13.01
CA TYR A 661 -6.92 -6.74 -12.57
C TYR A 661 -6.89 -6.58 -11.05
N HIS A 662 -8.03 -6.52 -10.36
CA HIS A 662 -8.05 -6.37 -8.90
C HIS A 662 -7.65 -7.66 -8.17
N VAL A 663 -7.82 -8.82 -8.80
CA VAL A 663 -7.28 -10.11 -8.31
C VAL A 663 -5.76 -10.13 -8.48
N THR A 664 -5.24 -9.72 -9.63
CA THR A 664 -3.80 -9.80 -9.95
C THR A 664 -2.97 -8.61 -9.45
N ARG A 665 -3.57 -7.45 -9.16
CA ARG A 665 -2.90 -6.19 -8.75
C ARG A 665 -1.87 -6.44 -7.65
N LYS A 666 -0.60 -6.15 -7.96
CA LYS A 666 0.44 -5.84 -6.98
C LYS A 666 0.49 -4.32 -6.87
N ASP A 667 0.59 -3.77 -5.66
CA ASP A 667 0.79 -2.33 -5.45
C ASP A 667 2.08 -2.10 -4.68
N HIS A 668 3.17 -2.30 -5.41
CA HIS A 668 4.54 -2.46 -4.91
C HIS A 668 5.20 -1.17 -4.41
N ARG A 669 4.93 0.00 -5.03
CA ARG A 669 5.69 1.23 -4.77
C ARG A 669 5.52 1.72 -3.34
N HIS A 670 4.28 1.93 -2.91
CA HIS A 670 3.93 2.17 -1.50
C HIS A 670 2.42 1.95 -1.30
N ASN A 671 1.99 1.37 -0.19
CA ASN A 671 0.60 1.45 0.29
C ASN A 671 0.52 1.13 1.80
N PHE A 672 -0.64 1.29 2.45
CA PHE A 672 -0.79 1.06 3.90
C PHE A 672 -0.71 -0.43 4.32
N SER A 673 -0.66 -1.37 3.37
CA SER A 673 -0.59 -2.80 3.65
C SER A 673 0.76 -3.20 4.24
N LEU A 674 0.71 -4.04 5.27
CA LEU A 674 1.86 -4.79 5.78
C LEU A 674 2.64 -5.53 4.66
N TRP A 675 1.96 -5.94 3.59
CA TRP A 675 2.53 -6.71 2.50
C TRP A 675 3.26 -5.89 1.42
N PHE A 676 3.17 -4.54 1.42
CA PHE A 676 3.65 -3.74 0.28
C PHE A 676 5.15 -3.94 0.02
N TYR A 677 5.96 -3.94 1.08
CA TYR A 677 7.42 -4.03 1.00
C TYR A 677 7.90 -5.42 0.57
N GLU A 678 7.26 -6.49 1.05
CA GLU A 678 7.51 -7.86 0.56
C GLU A 678 7.12 -7.99 -0.92
N MET A 679 6.04 -7.35 -1.36
CA MET A 679 5.64 -7.32 -2.78
C MET A 679 6.50 -6.40 -3.66
N TYR A 680 7.25 -5.46 -3.06
CA TYR A 680 8.28 -4.66 -3.70
C TYR A 680 9.54 -5.50 -3.93
N LEU A 681 10.10 -6.08 -2.86
CA LEU A 681 11.28 -6.95 -2.94
C LEU A 681 11.05 -8.21 -3.79
N ALA A 682 9.82 -8.75 -3.80
CA ALA A 682 9.43 -9.90 -4.63
C ALA A 682 8.70 -9.50 -5.92
N PHE A 683 8.90 -8.29 -6.45
CA PHE A 683 8.27 -7.86 -7.70
C PHE A 683 8.68 -8.77 -8.88
N ASP A 684 10.00 -8.89 -9.09
CA ASP A 684 10.66 -9.69 -10.13
C ASP A 684 10.87 -11.17 -9.75
N ALA A 685 10.16 -11.65 -8.72
CA ALA A 685 10.19 -13.05 -8.30
C ALA A 685 8.80 -13.68 -8.50
N PRO A 686 8.48 -14.23 -9.70
CA PRO A 686 7.10 -14.63 -10.04
C PRO A 686 6.50 -15.69 -9.12
N VAL A 687 7.32 -16.58 -8.56
CA VAL A 687 6.88 -17.60 -7.59
C VAL A 687 6.64 -16.98 -6.22
N ALA A 688 7.61 -16.23 -5.68
CA ALA A 688 7.48 -15.58 -4.37
C ALA A 688 6.30 -14.59 -4.34
N GLY A 689 6.15 -13.74 -5.37
CA GLY A 689 5.02 -12.82 -5.49
C GLY A 689 3.65 -13.51 -5.56
N LYS A 690 3.56 -14.70 -6.16
CA LYS A 690 2.34 -15.55 -6.13
C LYS A 690 2.08 -16.11 -4.73
N VAL A 691 3.12 -16.59 -4.04
CA VAL A 691 3.01 -17.11 -2.66
C VAL A 691 2.58 -16.00 -1.70
N ILE A 692 3.25 -14.84 -1.70
CA ILE A 692 2.90 -13.68 -0.85
C ILE A 692 1.46 -13.24 -1.13
N GLY A 693 1.03 -13.20 -2.40
CA GLY A 693 -0.36 -12.92 -2.76
C GLY A 693 -1.38 -13.90 -2.16
N LEU A 694 -1.06 -15.19 -2.13
CA LEU A 694 -1.91 -16.23 -1.53
C LEU A 694 -1.91 -16.15 0.01
N LEU A 695 -0.75 -15.88 0.62
CA LEU A 695 -0.58 -15.72 2.08
C LEU A 695 -1.27 -14.46 2.62
N ALA A 696 -1.44 -13.41 1.80
CA ALA A 696 -2.30 -12.28 2.12
C ALA A 696 -3.79 -12.67 2.04
N PHE A 697 -4.19 -13.31 0.93
CA PHE A 697 -5.60 -13.55 0.59
C PHE A 697 -6.30 -14.59 1.48
N LEU A 698 -5.68 -15.75 1.74
CA LEU A 698 -6.35 -16.84 2.45
C LEU A 698 -6.71 -16.49 3.91
N PRO A 699 -5.81 -15.91 4.74
CA PRO A 699 -6.14 -15.52 6.12
C PRO A 699 -7.15 -14.37 6.16
N GLN A 700 -7.05 -13.41 5.23
CA GLN A 700 -8.00 -12.31 5.06
C GLN A 700 -9.42 -12.85 4.82
N MET A 701 -9.60 -13.68 3.79
CA MET A 701 -10.91 -14.22 3.41
C MET A 701 -11.48 -15.18 4.46
N ALA A 702 -10.65 -16.03 5.07
CA ALA A 702 -11.09 -16.90 6.16
C ALA A 702 -11.59 -16.08 7.36
N LEU A 703 -10.87 -15.02 7.74
CA LEU A 703 -11.25 -14.16 8.86
C LEU A 703 -12.55 -13.39 8.57
N VAL A 704 -12.71 -12.85 7.36
CA VAL A 704 -13.92 -12.13 6.90
C VAL A 704 -15.14 -13.06 6.81
N ALA A 705 -14.96 -14.32 6.37
CA ALA A 705 -16.03 -15.30 6.38
C ALA A 705 -16.46 -15.67 7.82
N ILE A 706 -15.49 -15.95 8.70
CA ILE A 706 -15.74 -16.35 10.09
C ILE A 706 -16.46 -15.24 10.86
N THR A 707 -16.03 -13.97 10.74
CA THR A 707 -16.71 -12.86 11.44
C THR A 707 -18.08 -12.55 10.84
N GLY A 708 -18.23 -12.64 9.52
CA GLY A 708 -19.52 -12.51 8.84
C GLY A 708 -20.55 -13.52 9.36
N ILE A 709 -20.17 -14.79 9.48
CA ILE A 709 -21.05 -15.84 10.04
C ILE A 709 -21.32 -15.59 11.53
N ALA A 710 -20.28 -15.34 12.34
CA ALA A 710 -20.39 -15.22 13.79
C ALA A 710 -21.28 -14.05 14.24
N PHE A 711 -21.31 -12.95 13.48
CA PHE A 711 -22.09 -11.76 13.81
C PHE A 711 -23.36 -11.57 12.96
N ALA A 712 -23.71 -12.49 12.06
CA ALA A 712 -24.75 -12.29 11.02
C ALA A 712 -26.13 -11.77 11.49
N LYS A 713 -26.58 -12.07 12.71
CA LYS A 713 -27.86 -11.55 13.25
C LYS A 713 -27.77 -10.09 13.73
N ASP A 714 -26.56 -9.59 13.96
CA ASP A 714 -26.20 -8.20 14.15
C ASP A 714 -25.52 -7.68 12.87
N ILE A 715 -26.34 -7.45 11.84
CA ILE A 715 -25.86 -7.19 10.48
C ILE A 715 -24.94 -5.97 10.40
N PHE A 716 -25.14 -4.95 11.25
CA PHE A 716 -24.34 -3.73 11.24
C PHE A 716 -22.94 -3.97 11.80
N PHE A 717 -22.82 -4.69 12.92
CA PHE A 717 -21.52 -5.09 13.42
C PHE A 717 -20.84 -6.10 12.49
N ALA A 718 -21.57 -7.04 11.91
CA ALA A 718 -21.05 -7.98 10.92
C ALA A 718 -20.44 -7.27 9.71
N CYS A 719 -21.20 -6.39 9.05
CA CYS A 719 -20.70 -5.62 7.91
C CYS A 719 -19.51 -4.72 8.30
N PHE A 720 -19.57 -4.03 9.45
CA PHE A 720 -18.47 -3.20 9.90
C PHE A 720 -17.19 -4.04 10.10
N ILE A 721 -17.27 -5.12 10.88
CA ILE A 721 -16.07 -5.88 11.27
C ILE A 721 -15.52 -6.71 10.11
N GLN A 722 -16.37 -7.18 9.19
CA GLN A 722 -15.93 -7.76 7.93
C GLN A 722 -15.11 -6.76 7.11
N THR A 723 -15.63 -5.56 6.87
CA THR A 723 -14.98 -4.56 6.02
C THR A 723 -13.72 -3.99 6.66
N PHE A 724 -13.75 -3.72 7.97
CA PHE A 724 -12.59 -3.26 8.73
C PHE A 724 -11.44 -4.28 8.66
N LEU A 725 -11.74 -5.58 8.83
CA LEU A 725 -10.74 -6.65 8.73
C LEU A 725 -10.33 -6.93 7.28
N PHE A 726 -11.24 -6.81 6.31
CA PHE A 726 -10.95 -6.91 4.88
C PHE A 726 -9.93 -5.86 4.45
N VAL A 727 -10.08 -4.61 4.89
CA VAL A 727 -9.13 -3.52 4.62
C VAL A 727 -7.82 -3.73 5.40
N THR A 728 -7.89 -4.05 6.69
CA THR A 728 -6.70 -4.25 7.56
C THR A 728 -5.77 -5.36 7.04
N PHE A 729 -6.31 -6.45 6.51
CA PHE A 729 -5.54 -7.61 6.02
C PHE A 729 -5.32 -7.61 4.50
N ASN A 730 -5.72 -6.56 3.77
CA ASN A 730 -5.57 -6.51 2.31
C ASN A 730 -4.09 -6.39 1.89
N LYS A 731 -3.73 -6.99 0.75
CA LYS A 731 -2.42 -6.78 0.09
C LYS A 731 -2.22 -5.38 -0.49
N VAL A 732 -3.32 -4.66 -0.75
CA VAL A 732 -3.32 -3.27 -1.21
C VAL A 732 -4.30 -2.49 -0.33
N CYS A 733 -3.85 -1.42 0.29
CA CYS A 733 -4.64 -0.61 1.20
C CYS A 733 -4.38 0.88 0.95
N THR A 734 -5.40 1.62 0.53
CA THR A 734 -5.35 3.08 0.33
C THR A 734 -6.33 3.77 1.29
N SER A 735 -6.12 5.06 1.56
CA SER A 735 -6.98 5.84 2.47
C SER A 735 -8.45 5.91 2.02
N GLN A 736 -8.70 5.86 0.71
CA GLN A 736 -10.04 5.76 0.11
C GLN A 736 -10.85 4.60 0.70
N TYR A 737 -10.21 3.45 1.00
CA TYR A 737 -10.89 2.25 1.50
C TYR A 737 -11.48 2.43 2.91
N PHE A 738 -11.05 3.45 3.67
CA PHE A 738 -11.54 3.67 5.03
C PHE A 738 -13.02 4.14 5.01
N MET A 739 -13.45 4.78 3.92
CA MET A 739 -14.86 5.14 3.66
C MET A 739 -15.80 3.94 3.81
N TRP A 740 -15.37 2.73 3.43
CA TRP A 740 -16.19 1.53 3.41
C TRP A 740 -16.63 1.06 4.81
N TYR A 741 -15.86 1.37 5.86
CA TYR A 741 -16.22 1.04 7.25
C TYR A 741 -16.61 2.27 8.08
N ILE A 742 -16.12 3.48 7.73
CA ILE A 742 -16.50 4.71 8.42
C ILE A 742 -18.00 5.01 8.25
N CYS A 743 -18.63 4.66 7.11
CA CYS A 743 -20.08 4.80 6.94
C CYS A 743 -20.92 3.87 7.83
N LEU A 744 -20.34 2.77 8.31
CA LEU A 744 -20.99 1.81 9.21
C LEU A 744 -20.71 2.12 10.70
N LEU A 745 -19.67 2.88 11.01
CA LEU A 745 -19.25 3.19 12.38
C LEU A 745 -20.35 3.87 13.25
N PRO A 746 -21.11 4.88 12.75
CA PRO A 746 -22.21 5.49 13.50
C PRO A 746 -23.30 4.49 13.93
N LEU A 747 -23.46 3.38 13.20
CA LEU A 747 -24.50 2.37 13.43
C LEU A 747 -24.13 1.32 14.48
N ILE A 748 -22.85 1.28 14.91
CA ILE A 748 -22.32 0.33 15.91
C ILE A 748 -21.79 1.01 17.17
N LEU A 749 -21.44 2.30 17.12
CA LEU A 749 -20.99 3.06 18.30
C LEU A 749 -22.00 3.09 19.46
N PRO A 750 -23.34 3.11 19.26
CA PRO A 750 -24.30 2.99 20.36
C PRO A 750 -24.26 1.65 21.10
N SER A 751 -23.74 0.61 20.44
CA SER A 751 -23.75 -0.78 20.89
C SER A 751 -22.49 -1.18 21.66
N THR A 752 -21.42 -0.38 21.63
CA THR A 752 -20.19 -0.69 22.36
C THR A 752 -20.19 -0.22 23.81
N GLY A 753 -19.60 -1.01 24.70
CA GLY A 753 -19.25 -0.61 26.07
C GLY A 753 -18.10 0.38 26.17
N LEU A 754 -17.38 0.64 25.06
CA LEU A 754 -16.30 1.63 25.00
C LEU A 754 -16.84 3.05 25.16
N ARG A 755 -16.77 3.59 26.38
CA ARG A 755 -17.01 5.01 26.63
C ARG A 755 -15.85 5.84 26.06
N PHE A 756 -16.15 7.05 25.59
CA PHE A 756 -15.17 8.07 25.19
C PHE A 756 -14.45 8.71 26.40
N LYS A 757 -13.81 7.84 27.21
CA LYS A 757 -12.78 8.14 28.19
C LYS A 757 -11.42 7.76 27.59
N TRP A 758 -10.34 7.81 28.38
CA TRP A 758 -8.99 7.41 28.01
C TRP A 758 -8.90 6.23 27.04
N LYS A 759 -9.52 5.07 27.32
CA LYS A 759 -9.43 3.91 26.43
C LYS A 759 -10.03 4.15 25.03
N GLY A 760 -11.22 4.76 24.93
CA GLY A 760 -11.83 5.09 23.64
C GLY A 760 -11.04 6.16 22.87
N LEU A 761 -10.54 7.16 23.60
CA LEU A 761 -9.68 8.21 23.04
C LEU A 761 -8.35 7.64 22.52
N MET A 762 -7.71 6.73 23.26
CA MET A 762 -6.46 6.07 22.84
C MET A 762 -6.63 5.25 21.56
N LEU A 763 -7.79 4.62 21.33
CA LEU A 763 -8.05 3.89 20.08
C LEU A 763 -8.17 4.84 18.88
N VAL A 764 -8.83 5.99 19.04
CA VAL A 764 -8.90 7.03 18.00
C VAL A 764 -7.53 7.66 17.74
N ILE A 765 -6.77 7.96 18.79
CA ILE A 765 -5.40 8.47 18.67
C ILE A 765 -4.50 7.44 17.98
N ALA A 766 -4.56 6.15 18.33
CA ALA A 766 -3.76 5.12 17.68
C ALA A 766 -4.09 4.96 16.19
N TRP A 767 -5.38 5.05 15.82
CA TRP A 767 -5.82 5.03 14.43
C TRP A 767 -5.31 6.24 13.63
N ALA A 768 -5.44 7.45 14.18
CA ALA A 768 -5.02 8.69 13.51
C ALA A 768 -3.50 8.87 13.49
N ALA A 769 -2.80 8.59 14.58
CA ALA A 769 -1.35 8.77 14.70
C ALA A 769 -0.58 7.77 13.83
N SER A 770 -1.01 6.51 13.74
CA SER A 770 -0.37 5.54 12.84
C SER A 770 -0.51 5.93 11.37
N GLN A 771 -1.64 6.51 10.96
CA GLN A 771 -1.78 7.14 9.64
C GLN A 771 -0.85 8.35 9.48
N GLY A 772 -0.77 9.24 10.47
CA GLY A 772 0.13 10.40 10.42
C GLY A 772 1.60 10.03 10.27
N VAL A 773 2.06 9.00 10.99
CA VAL A 773 3.43 8.46 10.87
C VAL A 773 3.65 7.86 9.47
N TRP A 774 2.69 7.10 8.94
CA TRP A 774 2.79 6.55 7.58
C TRP A 774 2.82 7.67 6.52
N LEU A 775 1.94 8.65 6.61
CA LEU A 775 1.85 9.78 5.69
C LEU A 775 3.11 10.66 5.70
N HIS A 776 3.78 10.82 6.85
CA HIS A 776 5.06 11.52 6.95
C HIS A 776 6.16 10.84 6.11
N PHE A 777 6.27 9.52 6.18
CA PHE A 777 7.23 8.78 5.35
C PHE A 777 6.79 8.67 3.88
N GLY A 778 5.49 8.53 3.60
CA GLY A 778 4.95 8.54 2.24
C GLY A 778 5.17 9.88 1.53
N TYR A 779 5.01 11.00 2.24
CA TYR A 779 5.34 12.33 1.72
C TYR A 779 6.83 12.47 1.41
N LYS A 780 7.70 12.00 2.30
CA LYS A 780 9.15 12.00 2.07
C LYS A 780 9.55 11.18 0.84
N LEU A 781 8.93 10.02 0.65
CA LEU A 781 9.18 9.15 -0.51
C LEU A 781 8.73 9.82 -1.82
N GLU A 782 7.48 10.26 -1.89
CA GLU A 782 6.85 10.65 -3.16
C GLU A 782 7.02 12.12 -3.55
N PHE A 783 7.14 13.03 -2.56
CA PHE A 783 7.28 14.47 -2.82
C PHE A 783 8.70 15.01 -2.58
N LEU A 784 9.54 14.32 -1.79
CA LEU A 784 10.93 14.72 -1.53
C LEU A 784 11.97 13.74 -2.10
N GLY A 785 11.56 12.66 -2.77
CA GLY A 785 12.45 11.66 -3.37
C GLY A 785 13.32 10.89 -2.36
N GLN A 786 13.01 10.93 -1.07
CA GLN A 786 13.84 10.33 -0.02
C GLN A 786 13.54 8.83 0.08
N ASN A 787 14.57 7.99 -0.02
CA ASN A 787 14.41 6.54 0.21
C ASN A 787 14.04 6.26 1.68
N THR A 788 12.74 6.14 1.95
CA THR A 788 12.19 5.83 3.28
C THR A 788 11.41 4.52 3.31
N PHE A 789 11.61 3.62 2.33
CA PHE A 789 10.84 2.37 2.18
C PHE A 789 10.77 1.54 3.48
N SER A 790 11.90 1.35 4.16
CA SER A 790 11.98 0.60 5.42
C SER A 790 11.23 1.28 6.58
N SER A 791 11.27 2.61 6.65
CA SER A 791 10.51 3.39 7.64
C SER A 791 9.01 3.40 7.34
N LEU A 792 8.63 3.42 6.06
CA LEU A 792 7.25 3.34 5.59
C LEU A 792 6.66 1.93 5.84
N TRP A 793 7.47 0.89 5.71
CA TRP A 793 7.12 -0.47 6.13
C TRP A 793 6.94 -0.58 7.65
N ALA A 794 7.86 -0.03 8.46
CA ALA A 794 7.69 0.04 9.91
C ALA A 794 6.42 0.80 10.33
N ALA A 795 6.08 1.90 9.63
CA ALA A 795 4.82 2.60 9.81
C ALA A 795 3.59 1.77 9.40
N SER A 796 3.72 0.92 8.38
CA SER A 796 2.67 -0.02 7.94
C SER A 796 2.45 -1.15 8.96
N ILE A 797 3.52 -1.65 9.59
CA ILE A 797 3.44 -2.57 10.74
C ILE A 797 2.71 -1.89 11.91
N LEU A 798 3.06 -0.64 12.25
CA LEU A 798 2.40 0.12 13.31
C LEU A 798 0.91 0.32 13.02
N PHE A 799 0.54 0.70 11.80
CA PHE A 799 -0.85 0.83 11.35
C PHE A 799 -1.60 -0.52 11.43
N PHE A 800 -1.00 -1.61 10.96
CA PHE A 800 -1.60 -2.95 11.04
C PHE A 800 -1.84 -3.41 12.49
N ILE A 801 -0.88 -3.20 13.39
CA ILE A 801 -1.01 -3.51 14.82
C ILE A 801 -2.10 -2.64 15.47
N ALA A 802 -2.14 -1.34 15.19
CA ALA A 802 -3.15 -0.43 15.72
C ALA A 802 -4.57 -0.86 15.30
N ASN A 803 -4.79 -1.14 14.01
CA ASN A 803 -6.09 -1.64 13.52
C ASN A 803 -6.44 -3.01 14.12
N CYS A 804 -5.48 -3.95 14.23
CA CYS A 804 -5.73 -5.23 14.91
C CYS A 804 -6.13 -5.07 16.39
N TRP A 805 -5.55 -4.11 17.12
CA TRP A 805 -5.95 -3.79 18.49
C TRP A 805 -7.36 -3.20 18.53
N ILE A 806 -7.66 -2.21 17.69
CA ILE A 806 -8.99 -1.59 17.57
C ILE A 806 -10.08 -2.63 17.28
N ALA A 807 -9.85 -3.53 16.33
CA ALA A 807 -10.80 -4.60 16.02
C ALA A 807 -10.99 -5.61 17.17
N VAL A 808 -9.94 -5.94 17.93
CA VAL A 808 -10.07 -6.77 19.14
C VAL A 808 -10.89 -6.06 20.21
N GLU A 809 -10.64 -4.78 20.47
CA GLU A 809 -11.34 -4.02 21.51
C GLU A 809 -12.81 -3.77 21.15
N LEU A 810 -13.11 -3.48 19.88
CA LEU A 810 -14.48 -3.42 19.39
C LEU A 810 -15.19 -4.76 19.60
N ILE A 811 -14.60 -5.90 19.21
CA ILE A 811 -15.20 -7.23 19.43
C ILE A 811 -15.37 -7.57 20.92
N LEU A 812 -14.44 -7.17 21.79
CA LEU A 812 -14.50 -7.48 23.23
C LEU A 812 -15.54 -6.63 23.99
N HIS A 813 -15.81 -5.41 23.54
CA HIS A 813 -16.73 -4.48 24.21
C HIS A 813 -18.08 -4.30 23.49
N HIS A 814 -18.25 -4.84 22.28
CA HIS A 814 -19.52 -4.80 21.55
C HIS A 814 -20.61 -5.63 22.23
N ARG A 815 -21.80 -5.05 22.38
CA ARG A 815 -23.01 -5.75 22.83
C ARG A 815 -23.73 -6.25 21.60
N PHE A 816 -23.95 -7.57 21.52
CA PHE A 816 -24.58 -8.19 20.35
C PHE A 816 -26.06 -7.76 20.22
N GLU A 817 -26.41 -7.08 19.13
CA GLU A 817 -27.75 -6.55 18.88
C GLU A 817 -28.43 -7.25 17.68
N TYR A 818 -29.38 -8.15 18.00
CA TYR A 818 -30.23 -8.77 16.97
C TYR A 818 -31.04 -7.71 16.21
N LEU A 819 -30.96 -7.71 14.87
CA LEU A 819 -31.71 -6.77 14.01
C LEU A 819 -33.24 -6.91 14.15
N TYR A 820 -33.70 -8.16 14.26
CA TYR A 820 -35.11 -8.51 14.41
C TYR A 820 -35.36 -9.13 15.79
N SER A 821 -36.48 -8.78 16.43
CA SER A 821 -36.97 -9.50 17.60
C SER A 821 -37.58 -10.86 17.19
N THR A 822 -37.94 -11.70 18.16
CA THR A 822 -38.59 -13.01 17.91
C THR A 822 -39.95 -12.88 17.20
N SER A 823 -40.55 -11.69 17.20
CA SER A 823 -41.75 -11.35 16.42
C SER A 823 -41.47 -11.06 14.93
N GLY A 824 -40.20 -11.05 14.50
CA GLY A 824 -39.77 -10.61 13.17
C GLY A 824 -39.81 -9.10 12.93
N ARG A 825 -40.29 -8.29 13.89
CA ARG A 825 -40.25 -6.82 13.82
C ARG A 825 -38.80 -6.32 14.02
N ILE A 826 -38.48 -5.13 13.51
CA ILE A 826 -37.20 -4.46 13.77
C ILE A 826 -37.08 -4.27 15.28
N ARG A 827 -35.96 -4.70 15.87
CA ARG A 827 -35.72 -4.59 17.31
C ARG A 827 -35.32 -3.16 17.67
N TRP A 828 -35.95 -2.61 18.71
CA TRP A 828 -35.50 -1.37 19.34
C TRP A 828 -34.52 -1.71 20.47
N VAL A 829 -33.35 -1.05 20.49
CA VAL A 829 -32.23 -1.49 21.35
C VAL A 829 -31.72 -0.39 22.29
N TRP A 830 -32.04 0.88 22.04
CA TRP A 830 -31.42 2.03 22.74
C TRP A 830 -32.37 2.82 23.65
N GLY A 831 -33.39 2.14 24.20
CA GLY A 831 -34.07 2.59 25.43
C GLY A 831 -35.53 3.00 25.32
N MET A 832 -36.20 2.85 24.16
CA MET A 832 -37.65 3.13 24.02
C MET A 832 -38.56 1.90 24.24
N GLY A 833 -38.03 0.81 24.79
CA GLY A 833 -38.70 -0.50 24.87
C GLY A 833 -38.70 -1.25 23.53
N ASP A 834 -38.92 -2.57 23.53
CA ASP A 834 -39.14 -3.32 22.28
C ASP A 834 -40.66 -3.34 21.99
N PRO A 835 -41.14 -2.83 20.85
CA PRO A 835 -42.57 -2.89 20.49
C PRO A 835 -43.12 -4.32 20.33
N GLY A 836 -42.28 -5.36 20.46
CA GLY A 836 -42.66 -6.76 20.59
C GLY A 836 -42.55 -7.38 22.00
N SER A 837 -42.07 -6.68 23.03
CA SER A 837 -41.90 -7.30 24.37
C SER A 837 -43.19 -7.41 25.20
N ASN A 838 -44.23 -6.63 24.88
CA ASN A 838 -45.50 -6.67 25.60
C ASN A 838 -46.37 -7.86 25.18
N ARG A 839 -46.10 -9.03 25.76
CA ARG A 839 -46.93 -10.25 25.69
C ARG A 839 -48.33 -10.13 26.34
N GLN A 840 -48.75 -8.93 26.76
CA GLN A 840 -50.03 -8.68 27.45
C GLN A 840 -51.00 -7.71 26.72
N VAL A 841 -50.70 -7.28 25.49
CA VAL A 841 -51.61 -6.40 24.71
C VAL A 841 -52.07 -7.07 23.40
N ILE A 842 -52.50 -8.34 23.50
CA ILE A 842 -53.43 -8.98 22.55
C ILE A 842 -54.41 -9.86 23.35
N ARG A 843 -55.54 -9.27 23.74
CA ARG A 843 -56.84 -9.91 23.98
C ARG A 843 -57.92 -8.89 23.65
#